data_AF-A0A450XAZ5-F1
#
_entry.id   AF-A0A450XAZ5-F1
#
_cell.length_a   1.000
_cell.length_b   1.000
_cell.length_c   1.000
_cell.angle_alpha   90.00
_cell.angle_beta   90.00
_cell.angle_gamma   90.00
#
_symmetry.space_group_name_H-M   'P 1'
#
loop_
_entity.id
_entity.type
_entity.pdbx_description
1 polymer ?
#
loop_
_entity_poly.entity_id
_entity_poly.type
_entity_poly.pdbx_seq_one_letter_code
_entity_poly.pdbx_strand_id
1 'polypeptide(L)'
;MKASGLASPVAFKLACFLAAAPLRLPIMRLVQQALVPESGQTHLAEFFLSGLIRRVDTEEAITDPDEIQYDFFSVALRDRLLNAGLVTDTIQVQEVVSDYVAEHYGGGIDFRAALLNPEAMGGIEIDVDGDPFARVTAHVLKKLGRAIPGSTHNSLLYRRKAATPTVYVNAKAVLLGDSGVGKSGLGIRMAEKAFHKTGSTHGAQFWHFSIEQLPGLPENVQAELTLWDLAGQPEHRLTHQLFLDDADAALLLFDCSDPNEPFRGVPYWAKVLRKQARKFLVSTRADLLPVTVDRHAIERALDTYGLDEYFKTSAHTGEGVDALFERLIAAIPWETLPRTRTLRLFQGIREFLLAQKADGVNLLPMKKLQQAAEDRLIEHTATQDELNTVVDLLQSRGLVHHLKPRVGESWILLKPERINQYGASIIQAARNHEEGIGAVAERDVLAGELSFSGFDRLPRGEEGIVLTATVELLIGHDLGFREMGYLVFPSQISVTRVPPTEIHPRTEVAYRFSGATETIYASLVVRLNYTDYFQLEDQWKYAVEFSRDGHRLGFSMKQIEEEGTGKLEIYFEPGVSESDRVTFIRFITDHLRARGVDIEEEIRLYCPNCGEEVTNHAAIGRVAAGKPDIPCQFCDTAIPIPRSVEELYRRDPKLDETQRQLVAAVEDRTKKEKAEFCADQRQYTAGEGKRLHILHLSDLHLTDEGATNVYRAQLETDLRQKLGIQRLAYLVISGDITDHATEKEYQAAFGMVDGLVKRFGLDASRVVVVPGNHDLNWDLSKKAYPFVYKNDLPSPPPESRHIPAGENGALVRDDEKYRQRFAPFNDHFYRYIYRGQGHYPLDEGDQFLFVERPKDRILFLGLNSCWEIDHHFRDRASIHMPALTNALGRLHDANGKYDGWLKIAVWHHPVTGRQMMDDGFMELLAIHGFQVCLHGHIHQAIEDYHKHDDRRGIHVVGAGTFGAPAREQVPGIPLQYNLLTFDPENGEMTVNTRKKEKPNGAWSADARWGDKNNPKPWYSFPVAGFRGSAEGA
;
A
#
# COMPACT_ATOMS: atom_id res chain seq x y z
N MET A 1 38.88 30.39 -54.03
CA MET A 1 39.88 30.99 -53.11
C MET A 1 40.19 29.97 -52.02
N LYS A 2 41.47 29.88 -51.60
CA LYS A 2 41.99 28.92 -50.61
C LYS A 2 41.39 29.18 -49.23
N ALA A 3 40.83 28.14 -48.60
CA ALA A 3 40.70 28.02 -47.14
C ALA A 3 40.90 26.55 -46.75
N SER A 4 42.13 26.07 -46.90
CA SER A 4 42.61 24.88 -46.20
C SER A 4 43.24 25.37 -44.89
N GLY A 5 42.45 25.34 -43.82
CA GLY A 5 42.87 25.61 -42.44
C GLY A 5 41.79 25.07 -41.51
N LEU A 6 42.12 24.03 -40.74
CA LEU A 6 41.29 23.27 -39.81
C LEU A 6 40.07 24.05 -39.26
N ALA A 7 38.88 23.79 -39.81
CA ALA A 7 37.65 24.19 -39.13
C ALA A 7 37.51 23.34 -37.87
N SER A 8 37.32 23.96 -36.71
CA SER A 8 37.03 23.22 -35.49
C SER A 8 35.77 22.36 -35.70
N PRO A 9 35.70 21.13 -35.13
CA PRO A 9 34.51 20.29 -35.27
C PRO A 9 33.21 20.99 -34.84
N VAL A 10 33.33 21.89 -33.85
CA VAL A 10 32.23 22.71 -33.33
C VAL A 10 31.81 23.80 -34.34
N ALA A 11 32.75 24.49 -34.98
CA ALA A 11 32.42 25.47 -36.03
C ALA A 11 31.84 24.79 -37.29
N PHE A 12 32.31 23.59 -37.63
CA PHE A 12 31.73 22.80 -38.72
C PHE A 12 30.29 22.34 -38.42
N LYS A 13 30.03 21.87 -37.20
CA LYS A 13 28.68 21.53 -36.73
C LYS A 13 27.78 22.76 -36.78
N LEU A 14 28.22 23.90 -36.25
CA LEU A 14 27.48 25.16 -36.32
C LEU A 14 27.19 25.57 -37.78
N ALA A 15 28.14 25.42 -38.70
CA ALA A 15 27.93 25.69 -40.12
C ALA A 15 26.84 24.79 -40.76
N CYS A 16 26.71 23.54 -40.32
CA CYS A 16 25.65 22.63 -40.79
C CYS A 16 24.27 23.08 -40.31
N PHE A 17 24.13 23.50 -39.05
CA PHE A 17 22.88 24.04 -38.51
C PHE A 17 22.51 25.38 -39.19
N LEU A 18 23.49 26.27 -39.36
CA LEU A 18 23.28 27.56 -40.03
C LEU A 18 22.95 27.43 -41.53
N ALA A 19 23.30 26.33 -42.17
CA ALA A 19 22.87 26.05 -43.55
C ALA A 19 21.34 25.97 -43.68
N ALA A 20 20.64 25.59 -42.61
CA ALA A 20 19.19 25.52 -42.54
C ALA A 20 18.52 26.83 -42.04
N ALA A 21 19.28 27.92 -41.84
CA ALA A 21 18.74 29.20 -41.34
C ALA A 21 19.08 30.38 -42.28
N PRO A 22 18.27 31.45 -42.32
CA PRO A 22 18.71 32.72 -42.88
C PRO A 22 19.89 33.29 -42.08
N LEU A 23 20.89 33.83 -42.78
CA LEU A 23 22.14 34.25 -42.17
C LEU A 23 22.11 35.75 -41.84
N ARG A 24 21.44 36.09 -40.75
CA ARG A 24 21.58 37.38 -40.05
C ARG A 24 22.17 37.14 -38.68
N LEU A 25 22.96 38.08 -38.18
CA LEU A 25 23.71 37.90 -36.94
C LEU A 25 22.83 37.52 -35.72
N PRO A 26 21.63 38.10 -35.51
CA PRO A 26 20.74 37.69 -34.42
C PRO A 26 20.25 36.23 -34.55
N ILE A 27 19.90 35.80 -35.77
CA ILE A 27 19.43 34.44 -36.04
C ILE A 27 20.57 33.44 -35.91
N MET A 28 21.78 33.81 -36.35
CA MET A 28 22.95 32.97 -36.21
C MET A 28 23.32 32.76 -34.75
N ARG A 29 23.22 33.80 -33.91
CA ARG A 29 23.41 33.72 -32.45
C ARG A 29 22.33 32.89 -31.78
N LEU A 30 21.07 33.01 -32.22
CA LEU A 30 19.97 32.18 -31.72
C LEU A 30 20.23 30.69 -31.98
N VAL A 31 20.51 30.32 -33.23
CA VAL A 31 20.79 28.92 -33.61
C VAL A 31 22.02 28.40 -32.85
N GLN A 32 23.05 29.23 -32.72
CA GLN A 32 24.24 28.92 -31.92
C GLN A 32 23.87 28.61 -30.46
N GLN A 33 23.14 29.50 -29.78
CA GLN A 33 22.82 29.36 -28.35
C GLN A 33 21.84 28.21 -28.08
N ALA A 34 20.86 28.01 -28.95
CA ALA A 34 19.80 27.04 -28.75
C ALA A 34 20.22 25.61 -29.14
N LEU A 35 20.97 25.45 -30.24
CA LEU A 35 21.19 24.13 -30.86
C LEU A 35 22.65 23.68 -30.84
N VAL A 36 23.60 24.59 -30.58
CA VAL A 36 25.02 24.26 -30.42
C VAL A 36 25.60 25.01 -29.21
N PRO A 37 25.09 24.79 -27.98
CA PRO A 37 25.47 25.56 -26.80
C PRO A 37 26.95 25.42 -26.40
N GLU A 38 27.61 24.34 -26.83
CA GLU A 38 29.06 24.16 -26.69
C GLU A 38 29.89 25.14 -27.56
N SER A 39 29.25 25.84 -28.51
CA SER A 39 29.91 26.82 -29.37
C SER A 39 29.92 28.22 -28.75
N GLY A 40 31.10 28.79 -28.53
CA GLY A 40 31.28 30.21 -28.17
C GLY A 40 31.40 31.18 -29.35
N GLN A 41 31.44 32.49 -29.06
CA GLN A 41 31.60 33.58 -30.05
C GLN A 41 32.80 33.40 -30.99
N THR A 42 33.86 32.71 -30.55
CA THR A 42 35.03 32.37 -31.36
C THR A 42 34.71 31.45 -32.53
N HIS A 43 33.80 30.50 -32.37
CA HIS A 43 33.37 29.59 -33.44
C HIS A 43 32.45 30.28 -34.45
N LEU A 44 31.62 31.21 -33.98
CA LEU A 44 30.83 32.06 -34.87
C LEU A 44 31.74 32.98 -35.68
N ALA A 45 32.77 33.57 -35.06
CA ALA A 45 33.79 34.36 -35.76
C ALA A 45 34.60 33.50 -36.77
N GLU A 46 34.92 32.26 -36.41
CA GLU A 46 35.55 31.29 -37.32
C GLU A 46 34.65 31.01 -38.54
N PHE A 47 33.34 30.86 -38.34
CA PHE A 47 32.37 30.73 -39.43
C PHE A 47 32.34 31.99 -40.33
N PHE A 48 32.35 33.20 -39.75
CA PHE A 48 32.42 34.46 -40.53
C PHE A 48 33.72 34.59 -41.34
N LEU A 49 34.86 34.20 -40.77
CA LEU A 49 36.18 34.32 -41.39
C LEU A 49 36.52 33.14 -42.33
N SER A 50 35.72 32.08 -42.32
CA SER A 50 35.92 30.86 -43.13
C SER A 50 35.83 31.09 -44.65
N GLY A 51 35.23 32.20 -45.09
CA GLY A 51 34.92 32.47 -46.49
C GLY A 51 33.76 31.65 -47.04
N LEU A 52 32.98 30.96 -46.19
CA LEU A 52 31.80 30.18 -46.60
C LEU A 52 30.59 31.06 -46.95
N ILE A 53 30.54 32.27 -46.39
CA ILE A 53 29.43 33.22 -46.56
C ILE A 53 29.92 34.52 -47.21
N ARG A 54 28.99 35.23 -47.85
CA ARG A 54 29.20 36.55 -48.42
C ARG A 54 28.03 37.46 -48.03
N ARG A 55 28.30 38.75 -47.92
CA ARG A 55 27.26 39.77 -47.76
C ARG A 55 26.44 39.86 -49.05
N VAL A 56 25.12 39.97 -48.91
CA VAL A 56 24.17 40.02 -50.04
C VAL A 56 23.71 41.45 -50.35
N ASP A 57 23.67 42.32 -49.34
CA ASP A 57 23.19 43.70 -49.50
C ASP A 57 24.17 44.55 -50.32
N THR A 58 23.65 45.28 -51.31
CA THR A 58 24.42 46.14 -52.23
C THR A 58 24.42 47.62 -51.86
N GLU A 59 23.72 48.03 -50.81
CA GLU A 59 23.67 49.43 -50.37
C GLU A 59 24.76 49.73 -49.33
N GLU A 60 25.61 50.72 -49.61
CA GLU A 60 26.74 51.15 -48.76
C GLU A 60 26.30 51.82 -47.43
N ALA A 61 25.00 51.89 -47.12
CA ALA A 61 24.44 52.73 -46.05
C ALA A 61 23.84 52.00 -44.82
N ILE A 62 24.04 50.68 -44.67
CA ILE A 62 23.59 49.96 -43.45
C ILE A 62 24.63 50.15 -42.34
N THR A 63 24.28 50.88 -41.28
CA THR A 63 25.16 51.14 -40.13
C THR A 63 25.00 50.14 -38.98
N ASP A 64 23.90 49.37 -38.93
CA ASP A 64 23.66 48.35 -37.91
C ASP A 64 24.16 46.97 -38.36
N PRO A 65 25.11 46.35 -37.63
CA PRO A 65 25.59 45.00 -37.93
C PRO A 65 24.52 43.90 -37.90
N ASP A 66 23.45 44.07 -37.11
CA ASP A 66 22.40 43.06 -36.96
C ASP A 66 21.41 43.05 -38.15
N GLU A 67 21.40 44.13 -38.95
CA GLU A 67 20.59 44.26 -40.17
C GLU A 67 21.31 43.72 -41.42
N ILE A 68 22.61 43.42 -41.34
CA ILE A 68 23.40 42.92 -42.46
C ILE A 68 22.97 41.49 -42.82
N GLN A 69 22.61 41.28 -44.08
CA GLN A 69 22.26 39.98 -44.61
C GLN A 69 23.44 39.28 -45.29
N TYR A 70 23.65 38.04 -44.90
CA TYR A 70 24.61 37.13 -45.51
C TYR A 70 23.89 36.00 -46.25
N ASP A 71 24.60 35.38 -47.18
CA ASP A 71 24.21 34.10 -47.78
C ASP A 71 25.48 33.29 -48.06
N PHE A 72 25.34 31.98 -48.23
CA PHE A 72 26.47 31.13 -48.60
C PHE A 72 27.03 31.55 -49.96
N PHE A 73 28.34 31.38 -50.14
CA PHE A 73 29.04 31.77 -51.36
C PHE A 73 28.45 31.10 -52.61
N SER A 74 27.89 29.90 -52.48
CA SER A 74 27.11 29.23 -53.52
C SER A 74 26.02 28.32 -52.95
N VAL A 75 24.95 28.11 -53.70
CA VAL A 75 23.88 27.15 -53.35
C VAL A 75 24.42 25.74 -53.19
N ALA A 76 25.37 25.33 -54.04
CA ALA A 76 26.03 24.01 -53.96
C ALA A 76 26.82 23.80 -52.66
N LEU A 77 27.37 24.87 -52.07
CA LEU A 77 28.05 24.81 -50.78
C LEU A 77 27.04 24.61 -49.64
N ARG A 78 25.95 25.37 -49.67
CA ARG A 78 24.84 25.25 -48.72
C ARG A 78 24.24 23.84 -48.72
N ASP A 79 24.05 23.27 -49.91
CA ASP A 79 23.56 21.91 -50.09
C ASP A 79 24.50 20.85 -49.53
N ARG A 80 25.81 21.05 -49.62
CA ARG A 80 26.80 20.13 -49.05
C ARG A 80 26.77 20.14 -47.53
N LEU A 81 26.56 21.31 -46.91
CA LEU A 81 26.45 21.44 -45.46
C LEU A 81 25.14 20.86 -44.94
N LEU A 82 24.02 21.09 -45.64
CA LEU A 82 22.74 20.46 -45.32
C LEU A 82 22.81 18.93 -45.41
N ASN A 83 23.48 18.39 -46.43
CA ASN A 83 23.68 16.94 -46.58
C ASN A 83 24.67 16.34 -45.56
N ALA A 84 25.48 17.16 -44.89
CA ALA A 84 26.43 16.71 -43.87
C ALA A 84 25.80 16.66 -42.46
N GLY A 85 24.68 17.36 -42.23
CA GLY A 85 23.91 17.32 -40.98
C GLY A 85 22.80 16.25 -40.98
N LEU A 86 22.19 16.00 -39.81
CA LEU A 86 21.03 15.11 -39.72
C LEU A 86 19.74 15.82 -40.15
N VAL A 87 18.78 15.05 -40.66
CA VAL A 87 17.45 15.58 -41.03
C VAL A 87 16.72 16.15 -39.81
N THR A 88 16.89 15.54 -38.64
CA THR A 88 16.35 16.01 -37.36
C THR A 88 16.89 17.37 -36.96
N ASP A 89 18.19 17.62 -37.18
CA ASP A 89 18.85 18.89 -36.86
C ASP A 89 18.29 20.02 -37.73
N THR A 90 18.04 19.72 -39.01
CA THR A 90 17.44 20.66 -39.97
C THR A 90 16.02 21.05 -39.55
N ILE A 91 15.25 20.10 -39.02
CA ILE A 91 13.88 20.36 -38.51
C ILE A 91 13.93 21.25 -37.26
N GLN A 92 14.84 20.99 -36.32
CA GLN A 92 14.99 21.78 -35.10
C GLN A 92 15.44 23.22 -35.38
N VAL A 93 16.34 23.44 -36.34
CA VAL A 93 16.73 24.80 -36.77
C VAL A 93 15.51 25.55 -37.30
N GLN A 94 14.67 24.90 -38.09
CA GLN A 94 13.49 25.52 -38.66
C GLN A 94 12.47 25.89 -37.58
N GLU A 95 12.27 25.07 -36.56
CA GLU A 95 11.40 25.38 -35.41
C GLU A 95 11.92 26.58 -34.62
N VAL A 96 13.18 26.56 -34.20
CA VAL A 96 13.79 27.63 -33.39
C VAL A 96 13.80 28.97 -34.14
N VAL A 97 14.15 28.97 -35.43
CA VAL A 97 14.20 30.20 -36.22
C VAL A 97 12.80 30.68 -36.58
N SER A 98 11.86 29.79 -36.86
CA SER A 98 10.46 30.16 -37.14
C SER A 98 9.83 30.88 -35.95
N ASP A 99 10.06 30.39 -34.73
CA ASP A 99 9.57 31.03 -33.50
C ASP A 99 10.15 32.45 -33.35
N TYR A 100 11.47 32.60 -33.55
CA TYR A 100 12.14 33.91 -33.45
C TYR A 100 11.70 34.90 -34.53
N VAL A 101 11.55 34.45 -35.78
CA VAL A 101 11.09 35.29 -36.88
C VAL A 101 9.64 35.71 -36.68
N ALA A 102 8.78 34.81 -36.18
CA ALA A 102 7.40 35.12 -35.83
C ALA A 102 7.31 36.21 -34.75
N GLU A 103 8.17 36.15 -33.73
CA GLU A 103 8.24 37.12 -32.65
C GLU A 103 8.81 38.49 -33.06
N HIS A 104 9.87 38.53 -33.88
CA HIS A 104 10.66 39.75 -34.12
C HIS A 104 10.37 40.47 -35.44
N TYR A 105 9.90 39.76 -36.47
CA TYR A 105 9.70 40.32 -37.81
C TYR A 105 8.24 40.29 -38.28
N GLY A 106 7.31 39.85 -37.41
CA GLY A 106 5.86 40.03 -37.61
C GLY A 106 5.20 39.07 -38.59
N GLY A 107 5.72 37.85 -38.76
CA GLY A 107 5.12 36.80 -39.58
C GLY A 107 4.42 35.73 -38.75
N GLY A 108 3.16 35.95 -38.35
CA GLY A 108 2.32 34.97 -37.63
C GLY A 108 1.79 33.82 -38.50
N ILE A 109 2.51 33.45 -39.56
CA ILE A 109 2.17 32.39 -40.49
C ILE A 109 3.20 31.30 -40.25
N ASP A 110 2.76 30.09 -39.92
CA ASP A 110 3.63 28.92 -39.98
C ASP A 110 4.01 28.72 -41.47
N PHE A 111 5.13 29.32 -41.88
CA PHE A 111 5.61 29.31 -43.25
C PHE A 111 5.82 27.88 -43.74
N ARG A 112 6.17 26.95 -42.84
CA ARG A 112 6.28 25.53 -43.14
C ARG A 112 4.90 24.95 -43.46
N ALA A 113 3.87 25.23 -42.66
CA ALA A 113 2.50 24.82 -42.98
C ALA A 113 1.97 25.47 -44.28
N ALA A 114 2.26 26.75 -44.51
CA ALA A 114 1.81 27.50 -45.67
C ALA A 114 2.46 27.04 -47.00
N LEU A 115 3.76 26.70 -46.99
CA LEU A 115 4.46 26.10 -48.14
C LEU A 115 4.04 24.65 -48.41
N LEU A 116 3.54 23.93 -47.39
CA LEU A 116 3.09 22.54 -47.49
C LEU A 116 1.62 22.39 -47.91
N ASN A 117 0.77 23.37 -47.61
CA ASN A 117 -0.64 23.35 -47.96
C ASN A 117 -1.23 24.77 -48.18
N PRO A 118 -0.93 25.40 -49.33
CA PRO A 118 -1.37 26.77 -49.61
C PRO A 118 -2.90 26.93 -49.72
N GLU A 119 -3.64 25.87 -50.06
CA GLU A 119 -5.10 25.88 -50.15
C GLU A 119 -5.78 26.00 -48.77
N ALA A 120 -5.17 25.47 -47.71
CA ALA A 120 -5.72 25.50 -46.34
C ALA A 120 -5.63 26.89 -45.68
N MET A 121 -4.83 27.80 -46.24
CA MET A 121 -4.53 29.10 -45.64
C MET A 121 -5.30 30.29 -46.26
N GLY A 122 -6.23 30.03 -47.18
CA GLY A 122 -7.13 31.07 -47.69
C GLY A 122 -6.44 32.17 -48.50
N GLY A 123 -5.60 31.81 -49.48
CA GLY A 123 -5.11 32.72 -50.52
C GLY A 123 -3.94 33.63 -50.13
N ILE A 124 -3.11 33.24 -49.16
CA ILE A 124 -1.89 33.98 -48.79
C ILE A 124 -0.78 33.68 -49.82
N GLU A 125 -0.36 34.68 -50.59
CA GLU A 125 0.86 34.61 -51.42
C GLU A 125 2.11 34.91 -50.57
N ILE A 126 3.05 33.96 -50.51
CA ILE A 126 4.37 34.13 -49.88
C ILE A 126 5.35 34.59 -50.96
N ASP A 127 5.99 35.76 -50.78
CA ASP A 127 7.09 36.19 -51.64
C ASP A 127 8.36 35.39 -51.32
N VAL A 128 8.48 34.24 -51.99
CA VAL A 128 9.62 33.33 -51.84
C VAL A 128 10.91 33.94 -52.39
N ASP A 129 10.90 35.00 -53.21
CA ASP A 129 12.13 35.58 -53.76
C ASP A 129 12.61 36.82 -52.97
N GLY A 130 11.69 37.56 -52.36
CA GLY A 130 11.98 38.74 -51.52
C GLY A 130 12.32 38.43 -50.07
N ASP A 131 11.80 37.35 -49.48
CA ASP A 131 12.02 37.02 -48.07
C ASP A 131 13.15 35.99 -47.86
N PRO A 132 14.25 36.34 -47.16
CA PRO A 132 15.38 35.45 -46.94
C PRO A 132 15.02 34.17 -46.16
N PHE A 133 14.08 34.23 -45.23
CA PHE A 133 13.62 33.08 -44.47
C PHE A 133 12.73 32.19 -45.33
N ALA A 134 11.83 32.75 -46.14
CA ALA A 134 11.01 31.99 -47.09
C ALA A 134 11.87 31.26 -48.13
N ARG A 135 12.92 31.91 -48.65
CA ARG A 135 13.91 31.29 -49.56
C ARG A 135 14.59 30.07 -48.96
N VAL A 136 15.06 30.20 -47.72
CA VAL A 136 15.76 29.12 -47.02
C VAL A 136 14.82 27.97 -46.71
N THR A 137 13.61 28.28 -46.22
CA THR A 137 12.58 27.30 -45.89
C THR A 137 12.14 26.52 -47.13
N ALA A 138 11.87 27.21 -48.24
CA ALA A 138 11.53 26.57 -49.53
C ALA A 138 12.68 25.68 -50.05
N HIS A 139 13.93 26.13 -49.92
CA HIS A 139 15.11 25.36 -50.33
C HIS A 139 15.30 24.08 -49.49
N VAL A 140 15.10 24.17 -48.17
CA VAL A 140 15.12 23.02 -47.24
C VAL A 140 13.98 22.04 -47.54
N LEU A 141 12.76 22.52 -47.75
CA LEU A 141 11.59 21.67 -48.02
C LEU A 141 11.71 20.92 -49.36
N LYS A 142 12.23 21.59 -50.40
CA LYS A 142 12.52 20.96 -51.70
C LYS A 142 13.54 19.83 -51.58
N LYS A 143 14.54 19.98 -50.71
CA LYS A 143 15.55 18.96 -50.40
C LYS A 143 14.99 17.77 -49.61
N LEU A 144 14.01 18.01 -48.75
CA LEU A 144 13.28 16.96 -48.02
C LEU A 144 12.23 16.22 -48.88
N GLY A 145 12.19 16.47 -50.19
CA GLY A 145 11.35 15.75 -51.16
C GLY A 145 9.89 16.22 -51.23
N ARG A 146 9.59 17.44 -50.77
CA ARG A 146 8.21 17.99 -50.75
C ARG A 146 7.99 18.99 -51.90
N ALA A 147 6.85 18.91 -52.59
CA ALA A 147 6.51 19.78 -53.73
C ALA A 147 5.95 21.14 -53.29
N ILE A 148 6.26 22.22 -54.03
CA ILE A 148 5.80 23.61 -53.76
C ILE A 148 5.05 24.13 -55.00
N PRO A 149 3.80 24.63 -54.90
CA PRO A 149 3.09 25.25 -56.02
C PRO A 149 3.34 26.77 -56.18
N GLY A 150 3.65 27.18 -57.42
CA GLY A 150 3.10 28.38 -58.09
C GLY A 150 3.56 29.78 -57.69
N SER A 151 4.43 30.37 -58.51
CA SER A 151 4.67 31.81 -58.63
C SER A 151 3.64 32.48 -59.56
N THR A 152 2.99 33.57 -59.14
CA THR A 152 2.64 34.74 -59.99
C THR A 152 1.96 35.83 -59.16
N HIS A 153 2.28 37.09 -59.48
CA HIS A 153 1.81 38.33 -58.85
C HIS A 153 0.29 38.53 -58.81
N ASN A 154 -0.28 38.91 -57.65
CA ASN A 154 -0.90 40.23 -57.47
C ASN A 154 -1.27 40.53 -56.00
N SER A 155 -0.76 41.66 -55.50
CA SER A 155 -0.99 42.21 -54.15
C SER A 155 -2.43 42.65 -53.89
N LEU A 156 -3.01 42.27 -52.74
CA LEU A 156 -3.96 43.07 -51.95
C LEU A 156 -3.95 42.60 -50.46
N LEU A 157 -3.72 43.55 -49.56
CA LEU A 157 -3.42 43.41 -48.13
C LEU A 157 -4.60 42.87 -47.29
N TYR A 158 -4.36 41.89 -46.41
CA TYR A 158 -5.16 41.64 -45.21
C TYR A 158 -4.25 41.39 -43.99
N ARG A 159 -4.31 42.29 -43.00
CA ARG A 159 -3.56 42.22 -41.73
C ARG A 159 -4.46 41.58 -40.69
N ARG A 160 -4.16 40.34 -40.24
CA ARG A 160 -4.85 39.70 -39.10
C ARG A 160 -3.90 39.68 -37.90
N LYS A 161 -4.38 40.16 -36.74
CA LYS A 161 -3.65 40.15 -35.45
C LYS A 161 -3.26 38.71 -35.08
N ALA A 162 -2.00 38.52 -34.66
CA ALA A 162 -1.46 37.25 -34.19
C ALA A 162 -2.18 36.76 -32.92
N ALA A 163 -2.41 35.45 -32.81
CA ALA A 163 -2.93 34.80 -31.60
C ALA A 163 -1.76 34.30 -30.73
N THR A 164 -1.79 34.64 -29.44
CA THR A 164 -0.84 34.23 -28.40
C THR A 164 -0.91 32.70 -28.19
N PRO A 165 0.21 31.98 -27.91
CA PRO A 165 0.17 30.53 -27.69
C PRO A 165 -0.67 30.18 -26.45
N THR A 166 -1.79 29.50 -26.66
CA THR A 166 -2.68 29.00 -25.60
C THR A 166 -2.04 27.85 -24.83
N VAL A 167 -2.03 27.97 -23.50
CA VAL A 167 -1.53 26.93 -22.58
C VAL A 167 -2.72 26.27 -21.89
N TYR A 168 -2.67 24.94 -21.73
CA TYR A 168 -3.71 24.20 -21.02
C TYR A 168 -3.37 24.00 -19.54
N VAL A 169 -4.32 24.27 -18.64
CA VAL A 169 -4.25 24.04 -17.18
C VAL A 169 -5.52 23.35 -16.66
N ASN A 170 -5.46 22.69 -15.50
CA ASN A 170 -6.64 22.11 -14.86
C ASN A 170 -6.55 22.32 -13.35
N ALA A 171 -7.70 22.58 -12.73
CA ALA A 171 -7.84 22.70 -11.30
C ALA A 171 -8.81 21.68 -10.72
N LYS A 172 -8.59 21.34 -9.45
CA LYS A 172 -9.40 20.45 -8.65
C LYS A 172 -10.02 21.20 -7.47
N ALA A 173 -11.35 21.15 -7.38
CA ALA A 173 -12.10 21.63 -6.22
C ALA A 173 -12.79 20.47 -5.51
N VAL A 174 -12.89 20.54 -4.18
CA VAL A 174 -13.54 19.50 -3.35
C VAL A 174 -14.68 20.09 -2.51
N LEU A 175 -15.81 19.38 -2.43
CA LEU A 175 -16.92 19.64 -1.52
C LEU A 175 -16.75 18.76 -0.28
N LEU A 176 -16.60 19.39 0.87
CA LEU A 176 -16.38 18.72 2.16
C LEU A 176 -17.44 19.15 3.16
N GLY A 177 -17.78 18.26 4.09
CA GLY A 177 -18.84 18.49 5.07
C GLY A 177 -19.52 17.19 5.45
N ASP A 178 -20.25 17.19 6.55
CA ASP A 178 -20.88 15.99 7.09
C ASP A 178 -21.95 15.40 6.18
N SER A 179 -22.31 14.15 6.43
CA SER A 179 -23.37 13.49 5.67
C SER A 179 -24.67 14.27 5.81
N GLY A 180 -25.37 14.47 4.69
CA GLY A 180 -26.66 15.14 4.70
C GLY A 180 -26.64 16.68 4.72
N VAL A 181 -25.49 17.36 4.74
CA VAL A 181 -25.43 18.85 4.67
C VAL A 181 -25.76 19.44 3.29
N GLY A 182 -26.07 18.64 2.27
CA GLY A 182 -26.49 19.14 0.95
C GLY A 182 -25.37 19.33 -0.09
N LYS A 183 -24.22 18.67 0.08
CA LYS A 183 -23.08 18.71 -0.86
C LYS A 183 -23.46 18.36 -2.30
N SER A 184 -24.07 17.20 -2.52
CA SER A 184 -24.46 16.75 -3.86
C SER A 184 -25.48 17.68 -4.51
N GLY A 185 -26.44 18.19 -3.73
CA GLY A 185 -27.42 19.16 -4.22
C GLY A 185 -26.76 20.45 -4.70
N LEU A 186 -25.75 20.95 -3.96
CA LEU A 186 -24.97 22.11 -4.38
C LEU A 186 -24.15 21.82 -5.64
N GLY A 187 -23.47 20.66 -5.70
CA GLY A 187 -22.69 20.25 -6.87
C GLY A 187 -23.54 20.14 -8.15
N ILE A 188 -24.69 19.49 -8.07
CA ILE A 188 -25.69 19.42 -9.15
C ILE A 188 -26.14 20.81 -9.57
N ARG A 189 -26.46 21.69 -8.60
CA ARG A 189 -26.91 23.05 -8.91
C ARG A 189 -25.83 23.87 -9.60
N MET A 190 -24.56 23.71 -9.23
CA MET A 190 -23.43 24.34 -9.91
C MET A 190 -23.28 23.82 -11.35
N ALA A 191 -23.36 22.50 -11.54
CA ALA A 191 -23.13 21.85 -12.83
C ALA A 191 -24.29 21.99 -13.83
N GLU A 192 -25.52 21.69 -13.39
CA GLU A 192 -26.69 21.56 -14.25
C GLU A 192 -27.63 22.79 -14.19
N LYS A 193 -27.37 23.75 -13.29
CA LYS A 193 -28.29 24.85 -12.97
C LYS A 193 -29.70 24.37 -12.59
N ALA A 194 -29.81 23.12 -12.12
CA ALA A 194 -31.05 22.46 -11.71
C ALA A 194 -30.96 21.95 -10.26
N PHE A 195 -32.10 21.60 -9.66
CA PHE A 195 -32.14 20.98 -8.33
C PHE A 195 -32.78 19.60 -8.44
N HIS A 196 -32.07 18.58 -7.94
CA HIS A 196 -32.59 17.23 -7.77
C HIS A 196 -32.47 16.83 -6.30
N LYS A 197 -33.49 16.16 -5.75
CA LYS A 197 -33.42 15.64 -4.39
C LYS A 197 -32.46 14.45 -4.37
N THR A 198 -31.36 14.57 -3.61
CA THR A 198 -30.34 13.53 -3.49
C THR A 198 -30.44 12.78 -2.17
N GLY A 199 -30.12 11.49 -2.18
CA GLY A 199 -29.83 10.72 -0.95
C GLY A 199 -28.40 10.99 -0.45
N SER A 200 -27.95 10.21 0.53
CA SER A 200 -26.55 10.25 0.99
C SER A 200 -25.60 9.73 -0.09
N THR A 201 -24.55 10.51 -0.41
CA THR A 201 -23.47 10.08 -1.30
C THR A 201 -22.77 8.86 -0.72
N HIS A 202 -22.57 7.83 -1.55
CA HIS A 202 -21.75 6.65 -1.23
C HIS A 202 -20.45 6.72 -2.02
N GLY A 203 -19.32 6.91 -1.33
CA GLY A 203 -18.01 7.08 -1.97
C GLY A 203 -17.77 8.51 -2.42
N ALA A 204 -17.79 8.75 -3.73
CA ALA A 204 -17.55 10.08 -4.30
C ALA A 204 -18.32 10.30 -5.63
N GLN A 205 -18.63 11.55 -5.96
CA GLN A 205 -19.16 11.99 -7.25
C GLN A 205 -18.34 13.15 -7.81
N PHE A 206 -18.30 13.30 -9.15
CA PHE A 206 -17.50 14.34 -9.80
C PHE A 206 -18.27 15.05 -10.91
N TRP A 207 -18.11 16.36 -11.00
CA TRP A 207 -18.56 17.17 -12.13
C TRP A 207 -17.37 17.84 -12.80
N HIS A 208 -17.40 17.91 -14.13
CA HIS A 208 -16.35 18.52 -14.93
C HIS A 208 -16.91 19.78 -15.60
N PHE A 209 -16.20 20.89 -15.44
CA PHE A 209 -16.55 22.18 -16.04
C PHE A 209 -15.53 22.51 -17.12
N SER A 210 -16.01 22.66 -18.35
CA SER A 210 -15.20 23.05 -19.51
C SER A 210 -15.00 24.56 -19.59
N ILE A 211 -14.11 25.01 -20.47
CA ILE A 211 -13.73 26.43 -20.60
C ILE A 211 -14.93 27.36 -20.81
N GLU A 212 -15.97 26.92 -21.53
CA GLU A 212 -17.18 27.72 -21.78
C GLU A 212 -17.97 28.02 -20.50
N GLN A 213 -17.76 27.20 -19.46
CA GLN A 213 -18.42 27.30 -18.17
C GLN A 213 -17.55 28.02 -17.13
N LEU A 214 -16.31 28.42 -17.48
CA LEU A 214 -15.35 29.06 -16.59
C LEU A 214 -15.17 30.56 -16.95
N PRO A 215 -15.97 31.47 -16.39
CA PRO A 215 -15.83 32.90 -16.66
C PRO A 215 -14.53 33.49 -16.10
N GLY A 216 -13.96 34.47 -16.80
CA GLY A 216 -12.87 35.32 -16.26
C GLY A 216 -11.45 34.73 -16.34
N LEU A 217 -11.23 33.70 -17.16
CA LEU A 217 -9.89 33.12 -17.38
C LEU A 217 -8.96 34.06 -18.18
N PRO A 218 -7.62 33.99 -17.98
CA PRO A 218 -6.65 34.73 -18.80
C PRO A 218 -6.72 34.38 -20.30
N GLU A 219 -6.51 35.35 -21.20
CA GLU A 219 -6.68 35.18 -22.66
C GLU A 219 -5.82 34.06 -23.29
N ASN A 220 -4.68 33.71 -22.66
CA ASN A 220 -3.74 32.69 -23.14
C ASN A 220 -3.88 31.34 -22.41
N VAL A 221 -4.94 31.13 -21.63
CA VAL A 221 -5.13 29.92 -20.81
C VAL A 221 -6.42 29.20 -21.20
N GLN A 222 -6.30 27.94 -21.61
CA GLN A 222 -7.43 27.01 -21.64
C GLN A 222 -7.47 26.23 -20.32
N ALA A 223 -8.62 26.25 -19.63
CA ALA A 223 -8.74 25.66 -18.32
C ALA A 223 -9.95 24.72 -18.18
N GLU A 224 -9.86 23.80 -17.23
CA GLU A 224 -10.98 22.99 -16.75
C GLU A 224 -10.96 22.89 -15.23
N LEU A 225 -12.14 22.74 -14.64
CA LEU A 225 -12.32 22.50 -13.21
C LEU A 225 -13.03 21.17 -12.98
N THR A 226 -12.46 20.32 -12.14
CA THR A 226 -13.16 19.12 -11.64
C THR A 226 -13.61 19.36 -10.20
N LEU A 227 -14.91 19.27 -9.95
CA LEU A 227 -15.52 19.38 -8.62
C LEU A 227 -15.82 18.00 -8.04
N TRP A 228 -15.27 17.70 -6.87
CA TRP A 228 -15.41 16.42 -6.18
C TRP A 228 -16.37 16.51 -5.01
N ASP A 229 -17.47 15.76 -5.01
CA ASP A 229 -18.32 15.51 -3.84
C ASP A 229 -17.88 14.23 -3.16
N LEU A 230 -17.26 14.35 -1.98
CA LEU A 230 -16.86 13.23 -1.16
C LEU A 230 -17.96 12.88 -0.16
N ALA A 231 -18.17 11.59 0.12
CA ALA A 231 -19.16 11.17 1.12
C ALA A 231 -18.87 11.82 2.48
N GLY A 232 -19.89 12.35 3.15
CA GLY A 232 -19.69 12.98 4.47
C GLY A 232 -19.70 12.00 5.64
N GLN A 233 -19.76 10.70 5.34
CA GLN A 233 -19.87 9.63 6.33
C GLN A 233 -18.48 9.33 6.94
N PRO A 234 -18.35 9.18 8.27
CA PRO A 234 -17.06 8.91 8.91
C PRO A 234 -16.30 7.72 8.34
N GLU A 235 -17.01 6.70 7.86
CA GLU A 235 -16.46 5.46 7.30
C GLU A 235 -15.61 5.70 6.05
N HIS A 236 -15.84 6.80 5.33
CA HIS A 236 -15.12 7.14 4.11
C HIS A 236 -13.88 8.04 4.37
N ARG A 237 -13.67 8.50 5.62
CA ARG A 237 -12.59 9.44 5.98
C ARG A 237 -11.21 8.93 5.58
N LEU A 238 -10.91 7.66 5.81
CA LEU A 238 -9.65 7.03 5.39
C LEU A 238 -9.47 7.01 3.86
N THR A 239 -10.54 6.71 3.10
CA THR A 239 -10.47 6.70 1.63
C THR A 239 -10.34 8.08 1.02
N HIS A 240 -10.90 9.12 1.65
CA HIS A 240 -10.80 10.49 1.12
C HIS A 240 -9.36 10.98 1.00
N GLN A 241 -8.48 10.57 1.91
CA GLN A 241 -7.06 10.96 1.88
C GLN A 241 -6.36 10.59 0.58
N LEU A 242 -6.78 9.50 -0.08
CA LEU A 242 -6.24 9.09 -1.38
C LEU A 242 -6.44 10.16 -2.46
N PHE A 243 -7.34 11.13 -2.25
CA PHE A 243 -7.77 12.11 -3.24
C PHE A 243 -7.81 13.55 -2.73
N LEU A 244 -7.34 13.85 -1.52
CA LEU A 244 -7.35 15.21 -0.96
C LEU A 244 -6.01 15.96 -1.10
N ASP A 245 -4.92 15.26 -1.42
CA ASP A 245 -3.55 15.80 -1.41
C ASP A 245 -3.25 16.85 -2.49
N ASP A 246 -4.02 16.86 -3.58
CA ASP A 246 -3.85 17.65 -4.80
C ASP A 246 -5.02 18.61 -5.07
N ALA A 247 -5.84 18.91 -4.06
CA ALA A 247 -6.93 19.88 -4.21
C ALA A 247 -6.41 21.32 -4.25
N ASP A 248 -6.81 22.10 -5.27
CA ASP A 248 -6.46 23.52 -5.42
C ASP A 248 -7.40 24.43 -4.61
N ALA A 249 -8.65 24.00 -4.45
CA ALA A 249 -9.65 24.69 -3.67
C ALA A 249 -10.60 23.72 -2.95
N ALA A 250 -11.19 24.17 -1.85
CA ALA A 250 -12.14 23.40 -1.07
C ALA A 250 -13.32 24.26 -0.60
N LEU A 251 -14.52 23.69 -0.70
CA LEU A 251 -15.75 24.25 -0.17
C LEU A 251 -16.14 23.43 1.06
N LEU A 252 -16.10 24.06 2.24
CA LEU A 252 -16.51 23.46 3.51
C LEU A 252 -17.97 23.78 3.77
N LEU A 253 -18.84 22.81 3.53
CA LEU A 253 -20.28 22.95 3.59
C LEU A 253 -20.80 22.60 4.99
N PHE A 254 -21.76 23.38 5.45
CA PHE A 254 -22.49 23.13 6.68
C PHE A 254 -23.97 23.51 6.54
N ASP A 255 -24.84 22.83 7.28
CA ASP A 255 -26.29 23.09 7.25
C ASP A 255 -26.63 24.21 8.23
N CYS A 256 -27.00 25.39 7.71
CA CYS A 256 -27.34 26.54 8.55
C CYS A 256 -28.74 26.46 9.17
N SER A 257 -29.52 25.41 8.85
CA SER A 257 -30.80 25.12 9.48
C SER A 257 -30.69 24.13 10.64
N ASP A 258 -29.51 23.53 10.87
CA ASP A 258 -29.29 22.64 12.02
C ASP A 258 -29.35 23.45 13.33
N PRO A 259 -30.31 23.17 14.23
CA PRO A 259 -30.51 23.92 15.46
C PRO A 259 -29.55 23.53 16.59
N ASN A 260 -28.82 22.42 16.46
CA ASN A 260 -27.98 21.90 17.53
C ASN A 260 -26.50 22.24 17.31
N GLU A 261 -25.91 21.74 16.22
CA GLU A 261 -24.47 21.88 15.95
C GLU A 261 -24.20 22.15 14.45
N PRO A 262 -24.50 23.37 13.97
CA PRO A 262 -24.38 23.69 12.55
C PRO A 262 -22.95 23.54 12.02
N PHE A 263 -21.92 23.73 12.84
CA PHE A 263 -20.51 23.63 12.44
C PHE A 263 -19.84 22.27 12.71
N ARG A 264 -20.57 21.23 13.14
CA ARG A 264 -20.02 19.96 13.66
C ARG A 264 -18.83 19.39 12.88
N GLY A 265 -18.91 19.33 11.55
CA GLY A 265 -17.85 18.78 10.70
C GLY A 265 -16.77 19.77 10.24
N VAL A 266 -17.01 21.08 10.34
CA VAL A 266 -16.09 22.12 9.81
C VAL A 266 -14.68 22.06 10.43
N PRO A 267 -14.51 21.87 11.76
CA PRO A 267 -13.19 21.79 12.38
C PRO A 267 -12.34 20.67 11.76
N TYR A 268 -12.95 19.49 11.57
CA TYR A 268 -12.29 18.33 10.99
C TYR A 268 -11.84 18.59 9.55
N TRP A 269 -12.77 19.01 8.68
CA TRP A 269 -12.46 19.21 7.25
C TRP A 269 -11.47 20.34 7.01
N ALA A 270 -11.48 21.39 7.83
CA ALA A 270 -10.52 22.47 7.74
C ALA A 270 -9.08 22.02 8.06
N LYS A 271 -8.94 21.17 9.09
CA LYS A 271 -7.66 20.60 9.56
C LYS A 271 -7.11 19.52 8.62
N VAL A 272 -7.98 18.80 7.91
CA VAL A 272 -7.57 17.72 7.00
C VAL A 272 -6.92 18.24 5.70
N LEU A 273 -7.30 19.43 5.24
CA LEU A 273 -6.79 20.00 3.99
C LEU A 273 -5.40 20.64 4.15
N ARG A 274 -4.53 20.46 3.14
CA ARG A 274 -3.22 21.14 3.08
C ARG A 274 -3.37 22.65 3.19
N LYS A 275 -2.36 23.29 3.80
CA LYS A 275 -2.33 24.76 4.02
C LYS A 275 -2.34 25.60 2.73
N GLN A 276 -2.05 25.02 1.56
CA GLN A 276 -1.91 25.74 0.29
C GLN A 276 -3.22 25.87 -0.51
N ALA A 277 -4.23 25.03 -0.26
CA ALA A 277 -5.51 25.08 -0.94
C ALA A 277 -6.36 26.26 -0.46
N ARG A 278 -7.11 26.91 -1.36
CA ARG A 278 -8.10 27.94 -0.99
C ARG A 278 -9.30 27.31 -0.30
N LYS A 279 -9.74 27.84 0.84
CA LYS A 279 -10.78 27.22 1.70
C LYS A 279 -11.94 28.20 1.90
N PHE A 280 -13.11 27.86 1.37
CA PHE A 280 -14.32 28.66 1.52
C PHE A 280 -15.30 27.99 2.48
N LEU A 281 -15.90 28.78 3.37
CA LEU A 281 -16.97 28.33 4.25
C LEU A 281 -18.32 28.54 3.56
N VAL A 282 -19.13 27.50 3.42
CA VAL A 282 -20.39 27.55 2.67
C VAL A 282 -21.54 27.06 3.55
N SER A 283 -22.51 27.92 3.80
CA SER A 283 -23.79 27.46 4.36
C SER A 283 -24.72 27.01 3.25
N THR A 284 -25.38 25.88 3.47
CA THR A 284 -26.39 25.32 2.57
C THR A 284 -27.80 25.46 3.18
N ARG A 285 -28.82 25.21 2.36
CA ARG A 285 -30.24 25.18 2.78
C ARG A 285 -30.73 26.48 3.41
N ALA A 286 -30.18 27.61 2.97
CA ALA A 286 -30.57 28.94 3.40
C ALA A 286 -32.07 29.27 3.21
N ASP A 287 -32.78 28.49 2.38
CA ASP A 287 -34.21 28.60 2.12
C ASP A 287 -35.09 27.98 3.22
N LEU A 288 -34.51 27.20 4.14
CA LEU A 288 -35.23 26.65 5.30
C LEU A 288 -35.25 27.65 6.46
N LEU A 289 -36.40 27.77 7.16
CA LEU A 289 -36.58 28.65 8.31
C LEU A 289 -36.74 27.85 9.61
N PRO A 290 -36.15 28.29 10.73
CA PRO A 290 -35.23 29.43 10.87
C PRO A 290 -33.76 29.05 10.63
N VAL A 291 -32.98 29.97 10.05
CA VAL A 291 -31.51 29.90 10.02
C VAL A 291 -30.97 30.13 11.45
N THR A 292 -30.08 29.27 11.92
CA THR A 292 -29.68 29.20 13.34
C THR A 292 -28.35 29.89 13.63
N VAL A 293 -27.59 30.25 12.58
CA VAL A 293 -26.22 30.78 12.70
C VAL A 293 -26.18 32.29 12.47
N ASP A 294 -25.58 33.02 13.41
CA ASP A 294 -25.34 34.45 13.29
C ASP A 294 -23.98 34.78 12.63
N ARG A 295 -23.79 36.07 12.29
CA ARG A 295 -22.58 36.55 11.62
C ARG A 295 -21.32 36.45 12.50
N HIS A 296 -21.43 36.63 13.81
CA HIS A 296 -20.27 36.57 14.70
C HIS A 296 -19.74 35.14 14.83
N ALA A 297 -20.62 34.14 14.80
CA ALA A 297 -20.23 32.73 14.79
C ALA A 297 -19.48 32.36 13.49
N ILE A 298 -19.90 32.90 12.36
CA ILE A 298 -19.22 32.73 11.07
C ILE A 298 -17.83 33.39 11.10
N GLU A 299 -17.73 34.64 11.53
CA GLU A 299 -16.45 35.36 11.62
C GLU A 299 -15.46 34.63 12.53
N ARG A 300 -15.91 34.12 13.69
CA ARG A 300 -15.08 33.28 14.57
C ARG A 300 -14.60 31.99 13.89
N ALA A 301 -15.45 31.33 13.11
CA ALA A 301 -15.07 30.11 12.40
C ALA A 301 -14.05 30.38 11.29
N LEU A 302 -14.17 31.49 10.57
CA LEU A 302 -13.19 31.90 9.55
C LEU A 302 -11.81 32.11 10.18
N ASP A 303 -11.75 32.85 11.28
CA ASP A 303 -10.48 33.14 11.98
C ASP A 303 -9.86 31.88 12.62
N THR A 304 -10.69 31.07 13.29
CA THR A 304 -10.21 29.89 14.04
C THR A 304 -9.65 28.82 13.12
N TYR A 305 -10.27 28.62 11.94
CA TYR A 305 -9.91 27.54 11.02
C TYR A 305 -9.13 28.02 9.79
N GLY A 306 -8.76 29.30 9.73
CA GLY A 306 -7.99 29.89 8.64
C GLY A 306 -8.69 29.77 7.28
N LEU A 307 -9.98 30.09 7.23
CA LEU A 307 -10.81 30.02 6.02
C LEU A 307 -10.84 31.40 5.33
N ASP A 308 -10.83 31.42 4.00
CA ASP A 308 -10.69 32.66 3.22
C ASP A 308 -11.96 33.53 3.26
N GLU A 309 -13.14 32.94 3.01
CA GLU A 309 -14.38 33.70 2.82
C GLU A 309 -15.64 32.84 3.06
N TYR A 310 -16.76 33.47 3.41
CA TYR A 310 -18.05 32.82 3.67
C TYR A 310 -19.10 33.09 2.58
N PHE A 311 -19.84 32.05 2.19
CA PHE A 311 -20.95 32.12 1.24
C PHE A 311 -22.24 31.52 1.80
N LYS A 312 -23.35 32.22 1.59
CA LYS A 312 -24.70 31.75 1.90
C LYS A 312 -25.37 31.20 0.64
N THR A 313 -25.77 29.92 0.66
CA THR A 313 -26.28 29.25 -0.53
C THR A 313 -27.55 28.42 -0.30
N SER A 314 -28.36 28.30 -1.37
CA SER A 314 -29.48 27.37 -1.44
C SER A 314 -29.45 26.66 -2.79
N ALA A 315 -29.31 25.34 -2.78
CA ALA A 315 -29.37 24.53 -3.99
C ALA A 315 -30.77 24.52 -4.63
N HIS A 316 -31.83 24.66 -3.81
CA HIS A 316 -33.22 24.65 -4.24
C HIS A 316 -33.62 25.94 -4.96
N THR A 317 -33.29 27.10 -4.39
CA THR A 317 -33.62 28.41 -4.99
C THR A 317 -32.55 28.92 -5.95
N GLY A 318 -31.31 28.45 -5.79
CA GLY A 318 -30.13 28.95 -6.50
C GLY A 318 -29.47 30.16 -5.86
N GLU A 319 -29.98 30.66 -4.73
CA GLU A 319 -29.39 31.80 -4.01
C GLU A 319 -27.90 31.57 -3.72
N GLY A 320 -27.06 32.56 -4.06
CA GLY A 320 -25.63 32.59 -3.74
C GLY A 320 -24.72 31.58 -4.47
N VAL A 321 -25.28 30.64 -5.24
CA VAL A 321 -24.50 29.58 -5.91
C VAL A 321 -23.61 30.13 -7.02
N ASP A 322 -24.14 31.05 -7.85
CA ASP A 322 -23.37 31.64 -8.95
C ASP A 322 -22.22 32.51 -8.44
N ALA A 323 -22.48 33.34 -7.41
CA ALA A 323 -21.47 34.17 -6.77
C ALA A 323 -20.34 33.34 -6.13
N LEU A 324 -20.69 32.23 -5.47
CA LEU A 324 -19.73 31.27 -4.93
C LEU A 324 -18.86 30.66 -6.04
N PHE A 325 -19.47 30.25 -7.16
CA PHE A 325 -18.76 29.61 -8.26
C PHE A 325 -17.80 30.59 -8.98
N GLU A 326 -18.24 31.82 -9.23
CA GLU A 326 -17.38 32.88 -9.79
C GLU A 326 -16.19 33.18 -8.88
N ARG A 327 -16.43 33.27 -7.56
CA ARG A 327 -15.35 33.51 -6.59
C ARG A 327 -14.36 32.37 -6.54
N LEU A 328 -14.85 31.13 -6.54
CA LEU A 328 -14.04 29.91 -6.56
C LEU A 328 -13.07 29.94 -7.75
N ILE A 329 -13.56 30.22 -8.95
CA ILE A 329 -12.74 30.30 -10.17
C ILE A 329 -11.69 31.41 -10.05
N ALA A 330 -12.07 32.59 -9.58
CA ALA A 330 -11.15 33.71 -9.43
C ALA A 330 -10.05 33.46 -8.37
N ALA A 331 -10.28 32.60 -7.39
CA ALA A 331 -9.33 32.30 -6.32
C ALA A 331 -8.30 31.22 -6.68
N ILE A 332 -8.61 30.36 -7.66
CA ILE A 332 -7.69 29.33 -8.13
C ILE A 332 -6.50 30.01 -8.84
N PRO A 333 -5.25 29.66 -8.49
CA PRO A 333 -4.07 30.27 -9.07
C PRO A 333 -3.73 29.65 -10.43
N TRP A 334 -4.59 29.87 -11.43
CA TRP A 334 -4.51 29.25 -12.77
C TRP A 334 -3.14 29.37 -13.45
N GLU A 335 -2.40 30.45 -13.18
CA GLU A 335 -1.08 30.68 -13.78
C GLU A 335 0.02 29.79 -13.20
N THR A 336 -0.09 29.34 -11.95
CA THR A 336 0.93 28.52 -11.28
C THR A 336 0.68 27.02 -11.41
N LEU A 337 -0.50 26.63 -11.91
CA LEU A 337 -0.84 25.23 -12.12
C LEU A 337 0.05 24.58 -13.20
N PRO A 338 0.31 23.27 -13.12
CA PRO A 338 1.08 22.56 -14.14
C PRO A 338 0.52 22.77 -15.56
N ARG A 339 1.41 23.17 -16.48
CA ARG A 339 1.08 23.54 -17.87
C ARG A 339 1.46 22.43 -18.84
N THR A 340 0.62 22.14 -19.83
CA THR A 340 0.94 21.18 -20.91
C THR A 340 0.86 21.86 -22.28
N ARG A 341 1.83 21.57 -23.17
CA ARG A 341 1.93 22.14 -24.53
C ARG A 341 1.34 21.26 -25.65
N THR A 342 1.02 19.99 -25.36
CA THR A 342 0.61 18.98 -26.36
C THR A 342 -0.91 18.93 -26.59
N LEU A 343 -1.50 20.01 -27.12
CA LEU A 343 -2.96 20.18 -27.25
C LEU A 343 -3.66 19.08 -28.06
N ARG A 344 -3.09 18.63 -29.20
CA ARG A 344 -3.78 17.69 -30.12
C ARG A 344 -3.88 16.25 -29.61
N LEU A 345 -2.77 15.64 -29.20
CA LEU A 345 -2.75 14.26 -28.67
C LEU A 345 -3.62 14.17 -27.41
N PHE A 346 -3.49 15.15 -26.53
CA PHE A 346 -4.29 15.24 -25.32
C PHE A 346 -5.79 15.33 -25.62
N GLN A 347 -6.22 16.25 -26.48
CA GLN A 347 -7.63 16.43 -26.86
C GLN A 347 -8.20 15.16 -27.53
N GLY A 348 -7.47 14.58 -28.48
CA GLY A 348 -7.92 13.37 -29.19
C GLY A 348 -8.12 12.16 -28.28
N ILE A 349 -7.20 11.95 -27.32
CA ILE A 349 -7.32 10.89 -26.30
C ILE A 349 -8.46 11.17 -25.34
N ARG A 350 -8.60 12.42 -24.88
CA ARG A 350 -9.67 12.80 -23.96
C ARG A 350 -11.04 12.56 -24.58
N GLU A 351 -11.28 13.03 -25.80
CA GLU A 351 -12.54 12.83 -26.52
C GLU A 351 -12.85 11.34 -26.72
N PHE A 352 -11.83 10.54 -27.03
CA PHE A 352 -11.99 9.09 -27.12
C PHE A 352 -12.45 8.47 -25.79
N LEU A 353 -11.77 8.80 -24.68
CA LEU A 353 -12.10 8.24 -23.37
C LEU A 353 -13.47 8.69 -22.88
N LEU A 354 -13.86 9.95 -23.15
CA LEU A 354 -15.20 10.47 -22.84
C LEU A 354 -16.29 9.76 -23.65
N ALA A 355 -16.05 9.49 -24.94
CA ALA A 355 -16.97 8.71 -25.77
C ALA A 355 -17.15 7.28 -25.24
N GLN A 356 -16.05 6.60 -24.92
CA GLN A 356 -16.10 5.26 -24.31
C GLN A 356 -16.87 5.26 -22.98
N LYS A 357 -16.70 6.31 -22.16
CA LYS A 357 -17.43 6.47 -20.89
C LYS A 357 -18.93 6.66 -21.15
N ALA A 358 -19.31 7.45 -22.16
CA ALA A 358 -20.70 7.66 -22.56
C ALA A 358 -21.36 6.36 -23.07
N ASP A 359 -20.60 5.49 -23.73
CA ASP A 359 -21.03 4.15 -24.17
C ASP A 359 -21.16 3.14 -23.01
N GLY A 360 -20.91 3.56 -21.77
CA GLY A 360 -21.06 2.73 -20.58
C GLY A 360 -19.86 1.84 -20.25
N VAL A 361 -18.73 1.99 -20.95
CA VAL A 361 -17.50 1.23 -20.65
C VAL A 361 -16.95 1.68 -19.29
N ASN A 362 -16.60 0.71 -18.43
CA ASN A 362 -15.98 1.02 -17.13
C ASN A 362 -14.45 0.96 -17.20
N LEU A 363 -13.92 -0.05 -17.90
CA LEU A 363 -12.49 -0.36 -17.94
C LEU A 363 -11.98 -0.49 -19.38
N LEU A 364 -10.87 0.17 -19.70
CA LEU A 364 -10.26 0.15 -21.03
C LEU A 364 -8.80 -0.32 -20.97
N PRO A 365 -8.37 -1.34 -21.73
CA PRO A 365 -6.96 -1.69 -21.83
C PRO A 365 -6.16 -0.57 -22.51
N MET A 366 -4.95 -0.30 -22.01
CA MET A 366 -4.04 0.70 -22.61
C MET A 366 -3.74 0.43 -24.09
N LYS A 367 -3.74 -0.84 -24.50
CA LYS A 367 -3.59 -1.24 -25.92
C LYS A 367 -4.69 -0.69 -26.82
N LYS A 368 -5.94 -0.60 -26.33
CA LYS A 368 -7.03 0.02 -27.09
C LYS A 368 -6.85 1.52 -27.21
N LEU A 369 -6.28 2.17 -26.19
CA LEU A 369 -5.95 3.60 -26.25
C LEU A 369 -4.84 3.86 -27.28
N GLN A 370 -3.80 3.02 -27.31
CA GLN A 370 -2.74 3.09 -28.33
C GLN A 370 -3.32 3.03 -29.74
N GLN A 371 -4.16 2.04 -30.02
CA GLN A 371 -4.83 1.89 -31.32
C GLN A 371 -5.67 3.11 -31.68
N ALA A 372 -6.47 3.63 -30.73
CA ALA A 372 -7.28 4.82 -30.96
C ALA A 372 -6.43 6.09 -31.20
N ALA A 373 -5.27 6.20 -30.55
CA ALA A 373 -4.34 7.29 -30.78
C ALA A 373 -3.71 7.19 -32.18
N GLU A 374 -3.30 6.00 -32.62
CA GLU A 374 -2.77 5.74 -33.97
C GLU A 374 -3.80 6.05 -35.06
N ASP A 375 -5.05 5.62 -34.89
CA ASP A 375 -6.13 5.83 -35.87
C ASP A 375 -6.52 7.31 -36.01
N ARG A 376 -6.43 8.09 -34.92
CA ARG A 376 -6.85 9.50 -34.89
C ARG A 376 -5.71 10.48 -35.19
N LEU A 377 -4.44 10.07 -35.08
CA LEU A 377 -3.28 10.93 -35.27
C LEU A 377 -2.49 10.49 -36.52
N ILE A 378 -2.86 11.06 -37.66
CA ILE A 378 -2.32 10.69 -38.99
C ILE A 378 -0.84 11.10 -39.16
N GLU A 379 -0.32 12.01 -38.33
CA GLU A 379 0.99 12.67 -38.52
C GLU A 379 2.13 12.17 -37.61
N HIS A 380 1.83 11.44 -36.52
CA HIS A 380 2.83 10.94 -35.56
C HIS A 380 2.31 9.75 -34.75
N THR A 381 3.09 8.66 -34.67
CA THR A 381 2.80 7.52 -33.79
C THR A 381 3.14 7.90 -32.35
N ALA A 382 2.13 8.10 -31.51
CA ALA A 382 2.34 8.44 -30.10
C ALA A 382 3.14 7.34 -29.38
N THR A 383 4.23 7.73 -28.72
CA THR A 383 5.05 6.80 -27.93
C THR A 383 4.32 6.37 -26.66
N GLN A 384 4.72 5.24 -26.07
CA GLN A 384 4.14 4.75 -24.81
C GLN A 384 4.26 5.78 -23.68
N ASP A 385 5.39 6.48 -23.60
CA ASP A 385 5.66 7.45 -22.55
C ASP A 385 4.80 8.71 -22.71
N GLU A 386 4.55 9.15 -23.95
CA GLU A 386 3.60 10.23 -24.24
C GLU A 386 2.17 9.83 -23.85
N LEU A 387 1.74 8.60 -24.17
CA LEU A 387 0.43 8.10 -23.78
C LEU A 387 0.28 7.96 -22.27
N ASN A 388 1.30 7.43 -21.57
CA ASN A 388 1.33 7.37 -20.11
C ASN A 388 1.21 8.77 -19.52
N THR A 389 1.99 9.73 -20.02
CA THR A 389 1.93 11.14 -19.58
C THR A 389 0.54 11.73 -19.76
N VAL A 390 -0.13 11.47 -20.88
CA VAL A 390 -1.51 11.92 -21.11
C VAL A 390 -2.49 11.26 -20.15
N VAL A 391 -2.37 9.96 -19.91
CA VAL A 391 -3.24 9.23 -18.95
C VAL A 391 -3.01 9.73 -17.52
N ASP A 392 -1.75 9.92 -17.10
CA ASP A 392 -1.40 10.47 -15.79
C ASP A 392 -1.96 11.89 -15.64
N LEU A 393 -1.87 12.70 -16.69
CA LEU A 393 -2.50 14.02 -16.75
C LEU A 393 -4.03 13.96 -16.71
N LEU A 394 -4.68 12.94 -17.27
CA LEU A 394 -6.14 12.78 -17.15
C LEU A 394 -6.53 12.23 -15.78
N GLN A 395 -5.67 11.43 -15.16
CA GLN A 395 -5.87 10.89 -13.83
C GLN A 395 -5.78 11.98 -12.77
N SER A 396 -4.80 12.89 -12.85
CA SER A 396 -4.74 14.05 -11.95
C SER A 396 -6.00 14.93 -12.04
N ARG A 397 -6.76 14.82 -13.13
CA ARG A 397 -8.02 15.55 -13.36
C ARG A 397 -9.25 14.81 -12.85
N GLY A 398 -9.10 13.60 -12.30
CA GLY A 398 -10.21 12.75 -11.88
C GLY A 398 -11.06 12.17 -13.01
N LEU A 399 -10.62 12.32 -14.27
CA LEU A 399 -11.38 11.82 -15.43
C LEU A 399 -11.25 10.30 -15.57
N VAL A 400 -10.06 9.79 -15.29
CA VAL A 400 -9.72 8.37 -15.35
C VAL A 400 -8.81 7.98 -14.19
N HIS A 401 -8.55 6.69 -14.02
CA HIS A 401 -7.52 6.20 -13.13
C HIS A 401 -6.72 5.10 -13.84
N HIS A 402 -5.41 5.26 -13.87
CA HIS A 402 -4.47 4.30 -14.43
C HIS A 402 -4.27 3.16 -13.45
N LEU A 403 -4.81 1.99 -13.78
CA LEU A 403 -4.62 0.78 -13.01
C LEU A 403 -3.50 -0.04 -13.66
N LYS A 404 -2.52 -0.41 -12.85
CA LYS A 404 -1.47 -1.37 -13.22
C LYS A 404 -1.60 -2.60 -12.35
N PRO A 405 -2.75 -3.31 -12.41
CA PRO A 405 -3.03 -4.40 -11.50
C PRO A 405 -1.94 -5.46 -11.61
N ARG A 406 -1.34 -5.70 -12.78
CA ARG A 406 -0.30 -6.73 -12.98
C ARG A 406 0.85 -6.21 -13.82
N VAL A 407 2.02 -6.80 -13.64
CA VAL A 407 3.21 -6.54 -14.48
C VAL A 407 2.87 -6.81 -15.94
N GLY A 408 2.97 -5.77 -16.79
CA GLY A 408 2.64 -5.83 -18.22
C GLY A 408 1.16 -5.64 -18.56
N GLU A 409 0.27 -5.59 -17.56
CA GLU A 409 -1.12 -5.16 -17.73
C GLU A 409 -1.25 -3.68 -17.37
N SER A 410 -2.02 -2.97 -18.18
CA SER A 410 -2.21 -1.53 -18.07
C SER A 410 -3.63 -1.23 -18.48
N TRP A 411 -4.42 -0.73 -17.54
CA TRP A 411 -5.85 -0.52 -17.66
C TRP A 411 -6.22 0.90 -17.26
N ILE A 412 -7.24 1.44 -17.88
CA ILE A 412 -7.75 2.77 -17.62
C ILE A 412 -9.18 2.61 -17.09
N LEU A 413 -9.37 2.94 -15.82
CA LEU A 413 -10.69 3.00 -15.20
C LEU A 413 -11.33 4.35 -15.55
N LEU A 414 -12.45 4.31 -16.28
CA LEU A 414 -13.17 5.51 -16.73
C LEU A 414 -14.09 6.11 -15.65
N LYS A 415 -14.29 5.36 -14.56
CA LYS A 415 -15.08 5.73 -13.38
C LYS A 415 -14.24 5.61 -12.11
N PRO A 416 -13.29 6.54 -11.85
CA PRO A 416 -12.41 6.49 -10.68
C PRO A 416 -13.16 6.42 -9.33
N GLU A 417 -14.39 6.90 -9.29
CA GLU A 417 -15.28 6.81 -8.12
C GLU A 417 -15.42 5.38 -7.58
N ARG A 418 -15.25 4.36 -8.42
CA ARG A 418 -15.31 2.95 -8.02
C ARG A 418 -14.24 2.59 -7.00
N ILE A 419 -13.05 3.17 -7.07
CA ILE A 419 -11.96 2.91 -6.11
C ILE A 419 -12.39 3.36 -4.71
N ASN A 420 -13.03 4.52 -4.60
CA ASN A 420 -13.55 5.01 -3.31
C ASN A 420 -14.66 4.13 -2.75
N GLN A 421 -15.59 3.70 -3.60
CA GLN A 421 -16.72 2.86 -3.21
C GLN A 421 -16.25 1.49 -2.69
N TYR A 422 -15.35 0.84 -3.44
CA TYR A 422 -14.75 -0.42 -3.02
C TYR A 422 -13.86 -0.26 -1.79
N GLY A 423 -13.00 0.77 -1.76
CA GLY A 423 -12.11 1.05 -0.64
C GLY A 423 -12.87 1.27 0.68
N ALA A 424 -13.95 2.06 0.64
CA ALA A 424 -14.78 2.29 1.82
C ALA A 424 -15.47 1.01 2.30
N SER A 425 -15.91 0.15 1.37
CA SER A 425 -16.52 -1.14 1.72
C SER A 425 -15.51 -2.10 2.37
N ILE A 426 -14.25 -2.11 1.89
CA ILE A 426 -13.15 -2.90 2.48
C ILE A 426 -12.87 -2.43 3.90
N ILE A 427 -12.74 -1.11 4.11
CA ILE A 427 -12.48 -0.51 5.43
C ILE A 427 -13.66 -0.76 6.37
N GLN A 428 -14.89 -0.64 5.88
CA GLN A 428 -16.09 -0.94 6.66
C GLN A 428 -16.17 -2.42 7.06
N ALA A 429 -15.82 -3.34 6.15
CA ALA A 429 -15.74 -4.76 6.47
C ALA A 429 -14.70 -5.03 7.56
N ALA A 430 -13.54 -4.38 7.50
CA ALA A 430 -12.51 -4.48 8.53
C ALA A 430 -12.97 -3.94 9.89
N ARG A 431 -13.67 -2.79 9.90
CA ARG A 431 -14.23 -2.17 11.11
C ARG A 431 -15.33 -3.03 11.75
N ASN A 432 -16.14 -3.69 10.92
CA ASN A 432 -17.27 -4.53 11.34
C ASN A 432 -16.88 -5.98 11.58
N HIS A 433 -15.59 -6.31 11.57
CA HIS A 433 -15.12 -7.65 11.91
C HIS A 433 -15.68 -8.07 13.27
N GLU A 434 -16.20 -9.30 13.39
CA GLU A 434 -16.94 -9.77 14.58
C GLU A 434 -16.14 -9.61 15.88
N GLU A 435 -14.83 -9.85 15.80
CA GLU A 435 -13.91 -9.73 16.93
C GLU A 435 -13.26 -8.34 17.08
N GLY A 436 -13.60 -7.38 16.23
CA GLY A 436 -13.11 -6.00 16.34
C GLY A 436 -11.62 -5.77 16.05
N ILE A 437 -10.95 -6.73 15.40
CA ILE A 437 -9.51 -6.68 15.10
C ILE A 437 -9.11 -5.75 13.94
N GLY A 438 -10.06 -5.00 13.37
CA GLY A 438 -9.76 -4.01 12.32
C GLY A 438 -9.15 -4.62 11.06
N ALA A 439 -9.55 -5.85 10.69
CA ALA A 439 -8.93 -6.59 9.60
C ALA A 439 -9.96 -7.28 8.71
N VAL A 440 -9.60 -7.53 7.45
CA VAL A 440 -10.45 -8.24 6.48
C VAL A 440 -9.61 -9.23 5.67
N ALA A 441 -10.15 -10.42 5.41
CA ALA A 441 -9.42 -11.46 4.69
C ALA A 441 -9.10 -11.00 3.25
N GLU A 442 -7.84 -11.09 2.84
CA GLU A 442 -7.39 -10.74 1.49
C GLU A 442 -8.17 -11.53 0.43
N ARG A 443 -8.44 -12.81 0.70
CA ARG A 443 -9.26 -13.67 -0.15
C ARG A 443 -10.63 -13.08 -0.42
N ASP A 444 -11.34 -12.70 0.63
CA ASP A 444 -12.74 -12.29 0.53
C ASP A 444 -12.85 -10.95 -0.19
N VAL A 445 -11.85 -10.07 0.02
CA VAL A 445 -11.70 -8.83 -0.74
C VAL A 445 -11.50 -9.14 -2.23
N LEU A 446 -10.49 -9.94 -2.58
CA LEU A 446 -10.11 -10.18 -3.97
C LEU A 446 -11.12 -11.04 -4.75
N ALA A 447 -11.85 -11.92 -4.07
CA ALA A 447 -12.94 -12.70 -4.64
C ALA A 447 -14.25 -11.90 -4.77
N GLY A 448 -14.32 -10.70 -4.17
CA GLY A 448 -15.54 -9.89 -4.11
C GLY A 448 -16.64 -10.56 -3.28
N GLU A 449 -16.28 -11.33 -2.24
CA GLU A 449 -17.21 -11.98 -1.30
C GLU A 449 -17.67 -11.06 -0.17
N LEU A 450 -17.15 -9.83 -0.11
CA LEU A 450 -17.61 -8.83 0.86
C LEU A 450 -19.05 -8.37 0.58
N SER A 451 -19.71 -7.92 1.64
CA SER A 451 -20.99 -7.21 1.54
C SER A 451 -20.74 -5.79 1.04
N PHE A 452 -21.09 -5.52 -0.22
CA PHE A 452 -21.05 -4.18 -0.81
C PHE A 452 -22.46 -3.59 -0.80
N SER A 453 -22.62 -2.37 -0.28
CA SER A 453 -23.91 -1.69 -0.21
C SER A 453 -23.81 -0.25 -0.75
N GLY A 454 -24.89 0.24 -1.35
CA GLY A 454 -24.99 1.65 -1.77
C GLY A 454 -24.44 2.00 -3.16
N PHE A 455 -24.00 1.03 -3.97
CA PHE A 455 -23.60 1.27 -5.37
C PHE A 455 -23.72 0.00 -6.24
N ASP A 456 -23.88 0.19 -7.55
CA ASP A 456 -23.89 -0.92 -8.52
C ASP A 456 -22.50 -1.52 -8.69
N ARG A 457 -22.36 -2.83 -8.47
CA ARG A 457 -21.09 -3.55 -8.63
C ARG A 457 -20.68 -3.64 -10.10
N LEU A 458 -19.37 -3.63 -10.32
CA LEU A 458 -18.80 -3.95 -11.63
C LEU A 458 -19.02 -5.44 -11.97
N PRO A 459 -19.03 -5.82 -13.26
CA PRO A 459 -18.99 -7.22 -13.65
C PRO A 459 -17.80 -7.94 -13.00
N ARG A 460 -17.98 -9.20 -12.54
CA ARG A 460 -16.95 -9.94 -11.77
C ARG A 460 -15.53 -9.89 -12.35
N GLY A 461 -15.40 -9.97 -13.68
CA GLY A 461 -14.09 -9.90 -14.35
C GLY A 461 -13.41 -8.53 -14.27
N GLU A 462 -14.19 -7.44 -14.29
CA GLU A 462 -13.71 -6.06 -14.13
C GLU A 462 -13.52 -5.70 -12.65
N GLU A 463 -14.41 -6.18 -11.79
CA GLU A 463 -14.42 -5.93 -10.36
C GLU A 463 -13.12 -6.39 -9.69
N GLY A 464 -12.65 -7.60 -10.00
CA GLY A 464 -11.38 -8.10 -9.45
C GLY A 464 -10.18 -7.21 -9.78
N ILE A 465 -10.14 -6.60 -10.97
CA ILE A 465 -9.08 -5.67 -11.37
C ILE A 465 -9.10 -4.40 -10.52
N VAL A 466 -10.30 -3.85 -10.29
CA VAL A 466 -10.47 -2.63 -9.49
C VAL A 466 -10.20 -2.90 -8.00
N LEU A 467 -10.63 -4.05 -7.47
CA LEU A 467 -10.37 -4.46 -6.09
C LEU A 467 -8.88 -4.62 -5.83
N THR A 468 -8.14 -5.31 -6.72
CA THR A 468 -6.67 -5.39 -6.65
C THR A 468 -6.06 -4.00 -6.56
N ALA A 469 -6.39 -3.12 -7.52
CA ALA A 469 -5.78 -1.80 -7.58
C ALA A 469 -6.14 -0.94 -6.35
N THR A 470 -7.36 -1.12 -5.83
CA THR A 470 -7.80 -0.45 -4.60
C THR A 470 -6.97 -0.89 -3.40
N VAL A 471 -6.74 -2.21 -3.21
CA VAL A 471 -5.89 -2.72 -2.13
C VAL A 471 -4.43 -2.26 -2.30
N GLU A 472 -3.92 -2.26 -3.53
CA GLU A 472 -2.58 -1.75 -3.82
C GLU A 472 -2.42 -0.28 -3.41
N LEU A 473 -3.44 0.57 -3.65
CA LEU A 473 -3.46 1.96 -3.22
C LEU A 473 -3.51 2.08 -1.69
N LEU A 474 -4.36 1.29 -1.01
CA LEU A 474 -4.47 1.32 0.44
C LEU A 474 -3.13 0.97 1.12
N ILE A 475 -2.43 -0.06 0.61
CA ILE A 475 -1.08 -0.42 1.09
C ILE A 475 -0.07 0.68 0.74
N GLY A 476 -0.11 1.20 -0.49
CA GLY A 476 0.83 2.22 -0.95
C GLY A 476 0.71 3.58 -0.26
N HIS A 477 -0.41 3.86 0.40
CA HIS A 477 -0.62 5.06 1.21
C HIS A 477 -0.42 4.84 2.72
N ASP A 478 0.19 3.72 3.12
CA ASP A 478 0.42 3.32 4.50
C ASP A 478 -0.88 3.26 5.33
N LEU A 479 -2.03 2.94 4.73
CA LEU A 479 -3.31 2.89 5.46
C LEU A 479 -3.54 1.54 6.14
N GLY A 480 -2.88 0.51 5.65
CA GLY A 480 -2.93 -0.83 6.19
C GLY A 480 -1.79 -1.70 5.68
N PHE A 481 -1.60 -2.84 6.33
CA PHE A 481 -0.55 -3.81 5.98
C PHE A 481 -1.13 -5.22 5.88
N ARG A 482 -0.38 -6.12 5.24
CA ARG A 482 -0.75 -7.53 5.07
C ARG A 482 -0.10 -8.38 6.16
N GLU A 483 -0.86 -9.27 6.79
CA GLU A 483 -0.33 -10.23 7.76
C GLU A 483 -1.30 -11.41 7.89
N MET A 484 -0.79 -12.64 7.90
CA MET A 484 -1.57 -13.86 8.04
C MET A 484 -2.80 -13.93 7.11
N GLY A 485 -2.67 -13.40 5.88
CA GLY A 485 -3.73 -13.40 4.87
C GLY A 485 -4.85 -12.38 5.09
N TYR A 486 -4.65 -11.41 5.99
CA TYR A 486 -5.56 -10.30 6.23
C TYR A 486 -4.93 -8.96 5.86
N LEU A 487 -5.78 -8.06 5.36
CA LEU A 487 -5.51 -6.63 5.30
C LEU A 487 -5.88 -6.01 6.66
N VAL A 488 -4.88 -5.47 7.35
CA VAL A 488 -5.02 -4.85 8.68
C VAL A 488 -5.08 -3.35 8.56
N PHE A 489 -6.09 -2.74 9.18
CA PHE A 489 -6.24 -1.29 9.25
C PHE A 489 -6.17 -0.85 10.73
N PRO A 490 -5.00 -0.41 11.22
CA PRO A 490 -4.79 -0.14 12.65
C PRO A 490 -5.82 0.82 13.26
N SER A 491 -6.24 1.84 12.49
CA SER A 491 -7.24 2.82 12.94
C SER A 491 -8.67 2.26 13.04
N GLN A 492 -8.93 1.07 12.51
CA GLN A 492 -10.24 0.41 12.53
C GLN A 492 -10.38 -0.65 13.64
N ILE A 493 -9.34 -0.86 14.43
CA ILE A 493 -9.39 -1.75 15.59
C ILE A 493 -10.33 -1.15 16.64
N SER A 494 -11.35 -1.91 17.03
CA SER A 494 -12.38 -1.45 17.97
C SER A 494 -12.22 -2.06 19.37
N VAL A 495 -11.44 -3.14 19.51
CA VAL A 495 -11.13 -3.77 20.80
C VAL A 495 -10.43 -2.76 21.70
N THR A 496 -11.00 -2.52 22.89
CA THR A 496 -10.35 -1.75 23.95
C THR A 496 -9.76 -2.73 24.96
N ARG A 497 -8.44 -2.75 25.11
CA ARG A 497 -7.79 -3.42 26.24
C ARG A 497 -7.43 -2.39 27.30
N VAL A 498 -7.68 -2.74 28.57
CA VAL A 498 -6.97 -2.10 29.67
C VAL A 498 -5.59 -2.75 29.66
N PRO A 499 -4.49 -2.00 29.48
CA PRO A 499 -3.15 -2.56 29.63
C PRO A 499 -3.09 -3.33 30.95
N PRO A 500 -2.35 -4.46 31.04
CA PRO A 500 -2.20 -5.18 32.30
C PRO A 500 -1.92 -4.18 33.42
N THR A 501 -2.69 -4.27 34.50
CA THR A 501 -2.73 -3.32 35.63
C THR A 501 -1.40 -3.17 36.40
N GLU A 502 -0.31 -3.70 35.87
CA GLU A 502 1.02 -3.65 36.46
C GLU A 502 1.87 -2.65 35.69
N ILE A 503 1.93 -1.44 36.24
CA ILE A 503 2.89 -0.38 35.90
C ILE A 503 2.72 0.11 34.45
N HIS A 504 1.89 1.14 34.25
CA HIS A 504 2.01 1.92 33.02
C HIS A 504 3.43 2.46 32.94
N PRO A 505 4.19 2.15 31.87
CA PRO A 505 5.47 2.80 31.63
C PRO A 505 5.28 4.32 31.63
N ARG A 506 6.23 5.05 32.25
CA ARG A 506 6.17 6.51 32.40
C ARG A 506 5.98 7.15 31.03
N THR A 507 4.95 7.98 30.87
CA THR A 507 4.80 8.80 29.67
C THR A 507 5.91 9.84 29.67
N GLU A 508 6.81 9.79 28.69
CA GLU A 508 7.94 10.73 28.62
C GLU A 508 7.60 11.94 27.74
N VAL A 509 6.89 11.70 26.63
CA VAL A 509 6.53 12.74 25.66
C VAL A 509 5.08 12.55 25.24
N ALA A 510 4.35 13.65 25.18
CA ALA A 510 3.04 13.71 24.56
C ALA A 510 3.02 14.76 23.43
N TYR A 511 2.26 14.48 22.39
CA TYR A 511 2.04 15.37 21.26
C TYR A 511 0.56 15.67 21.15
N ARG A 512 0.18 16.95 21.19
CA ARG A 512 -1.14 17.40 20.75
C ARG A 512 -1.00 17.85 19.29
N PHE A 513 -1.85 17.35 18.40
CA PHE A 513 -1.77 17.67 16.98
C PHE A 513 -3.15 17.74 16.31
N SER A 514 -3.23 18.45 15.20
CA SER A 514 -4.48 18.65 14.45
C SER A 514 -4.36 18.15 13.00
N GLY A 515 -5.35 17.39 12.49
CA GLY A 515 -5.35 16.88 11.12
C GLY A 515 -6.17 15.60 10.95
N ALA A 516 -5.82 14.81 9.92
CA ALA A 516 -6.42 13.50 9.65
C ALA A 516 -5.94 12.43 10.65
N THR A 517 -6.39 12.53 11.91
CA THR A 517 -5.88 11.72 13.04
C THR A 517 -5.89 10.22 12.78
N GLU A 518 -6.95 9.66 12.18
CA GLU A 518 -7.04 8.24 11.84
C GLU A 518 -5.96 7.80 10.85
N THR A 519 -5.71 8.61 9.82
CA THR A 519 -4.69 8.35 8.80
C THR A 519 -3.29 8.52 9.36
N ILE A 520 -3.07 9.54 10.19
CA ILE A 520 -1.79 9.80 10.85
C ILE A 520 -1.44 8.61 11.75
N TYR A 521 -2.39 8.13 12.55
CA TYR A 521 -2.22 6.95 13.40
C TYR A 521 -1.97 5.69 12.57
N ALA A 522 -2.82 5.39 11.58
CA ALA A 522 -2.67 4.18 10.76
C ALA A 522 -1.30 4.14 10.06
N SER A 523 -0.92 5.24 9.41
CA SER A 523 0.38 5.33 8.74
C SER A 523 1.57 5.30 9.68
N LEU A 524 1.45 5.85 10.89
CA LEU A 524 2.52 5.75 11.88
C LEU A 524 2.75 4.30 12.30
N VAL A 525 1.68 3.55 12.59
CA VAL A 525 1.75 2.12 12.95
C VAL A 525 2.34 1.29 11.82
N VAL A 526 1.83 1.47 10.59
CA VAL A 526 2.34 0.75 9.39
C VAL A 526 3.82 1.01 9.19
N ARG A 527 4.24 2.28 9.22
CA ARG A 527 5.63 2.66 8.99
C ARG A 527 6.56 2.15 10.08
N LEU A 528 6.16 2.20 11.36
CA LEU A 528 6.96 1.61 12.44
C LEU A 528 7.11 0.10 12.29
N ASN A 529 6.02 -0.60 11.95
CA ASN A 529 6.04 -2.05 11.68
C ASN A 529 6.96 -2.42 10.50
N TYR A 530 7.11 -1.53 9.51
CA TYR A 530 7.96 -1.74 8.34
C TYR A 530 9.44 -1.40 8.56
N THR A 531 9.83 -0.98 9.76
CA THR A 531 11.23 -0.67 10.05
C THR A 531 12.11 -1.91 10.22
N ASP A 532 11.54 -3.08 10.53
CA ASP A 532 12.22 -4.28 11.04
C ASP A 532 13.07 -4.04 12.33
N TYR A 533 13.18 -2.78 12.77
CA TYR A 533 13.93 -2.35 13.95
C TYR A 533 13.08 -2.41 15.21
N PHE A 534 11.82 -1.99 15.11
CA PHE A 534 10.80 -2.15 16.13
C PHE A 534 9.90 -3.31 15.74
N GLN A 535 9.78 -4.30 16.62
CA GLN A 535 8.93 -5.46 16.38
C GLN A 535 7.55 -5.17 16.96
N LEU A 536 6.50 -5.30 16.14
CA LEU A 536 5.12 -5.16 16.61
C LEU A 536 4.77 -6.29 17.59
N GLU A 537 4.28 -5.96 18.78
CA GLU A 537 3.91 -6.93 19.82
C GLU A 537 2.39 -7.10 19.94
N ASP A 538 1.67 -5.99 20.11
CA ASP A 538 0.21 -6.00 20.26
C ASP A 538 -0.38 -4.65 19.84
N GLN A 539 -1.68 -4.64 19.53
CA GLN A 539 -2.40 -3.44 19.13
C GLN A 539 -3.87 -3.53 19.56
N TRP A 540 -4.40 -2.39 19.98
CA TRP A 540 -5.81 -2.22 20.30
C TRP A 540 -6.25 -0.82 19.89
N LYS A 541 -7.50 -0.47 20.16
CA LYS A 541 -8.08 0.81 19.71
C LYS A 541 -7.21 1.99 20.11
N TYR A 542 -6.57 2.59 19.10
CA TYR A 542 -5.65 3.72 19.22
C TYR A 542 -4.48 3.53 20.19
N ALA A 543 -3.94 2.31 20.31
CA ALA A 543 -2.70 2.08 21.02
C ALA A 543 -1.96 0.87 20.44
N VAL A 544 -0.64 0.93 20.52
CA VAL A 544 0.24 -0.08 19.94
C VAL A 544 1.47 -0.26 20.82
N GLU A 545 1.88 -1.52 20.96
CA GLU A 545 3.11 -1.91 21.61
C GLU A 545 4.06 -2.52 20.58
N PHE A 546 5.31 -2.11 20.68
CA PHE A 546 6.45 -2.69 20.00
C PHE A 546 7.45 -3.21 21.04
N SER A 547 8.38 -4.03 20.60
CA SER A 547 9.53 -4.44 21.39
C SER A 547 10.84 -4.13 20.68
N ARG A 548 11.89 -3.95 21.48
CA ARG A 548 13.28 -3.82 21.05
C ARG A 548 14.18 -4.42 22.13
N ASP A 549 15.03 -5.36 21.74
CA ASP A 549 15.97 -6.06 22.63
C ASP A 549 15.29 -6.62 23.91
N GLY A 550 14.08 -7.16 23.77
CA GLY A 550 13.31 -7.77 24.86
C GLY A 550 12.55 -6.80 25.77
N HIS A 551 12.61 -5.49 25.50
CA HIS A 551 11.88 -4.47 26.25
C HIS A 551 10.77 -3.83 25.40
N ARG A 552 9.60 -3.59 26.01
CA ARG A 552 8.43 -3.00 25.37
C ARG A 552 8.48 -1.48 25.33
N LEU A 553 7.97 -0.92 24.25
CA LEU A 553 7.81 0.50 24.04
C LEU A 553 6.60 0.74 23.14
N GLY A 554 5.93 1.87 23.27
CA GLY A 554 4.70 2.07 22.52
C GLY A 554 4.15 3.47 22.63
N PHE A 555 2.98 3.65 22.02
CA PHE A 555 2.23 4.88 22.15
C PHE A 555 0.73 4.61 22.12
N SER A 556 -0.01 5.51 22.77
CA SER A 556 -1.46 5.57 22.69
C SER A 556 -1.90 6.90 22.13
N MET A 557 -3.05 6.94 21.47
CA MET A 557 -3.65 8.15 20.93
C MET A 557 -5.09 8.29 21.43
N LYS A 558 -5.48 9.51 21.80
CA LYS A 558 -6.87 9.87 22.10
C LYS A 558 -7.26 11.05 21.23
N GLN A 559 -8.48 11.03 20.70
CA GLN A 559 -9.07 12.24 20.15
C GLN A 559 -9.55 13.11 21.32
N ILE A 560 -9.20 14.40 21.34
CA ILE A 560 -9.50 15.32 22.46
C ILE A 560 -10.26 16.55 21.94
N GLU A 561 -11.21 17.06 22.74
CA GLU A 561 -11.86 18.39 22.66
C GLU A 561 -12.71 18.64 21.40
N GLU A 562 -12.15 18.47 20.19
CA GLU A 562 -12.77 18.74 18.88
C GLU A 562 -12.42 17.63 17.87
N GLU A 563 -13.34 17.29 16.95
CA GLU A 563 -13.02 16.37 15.85
C GLU A 563 -11.82 16.87 15.03
N GLY A 564 -10.87 15.98 14.74
CA GLY A 564 -9.64 16.30 14.02
C GLY A 564 -8.46 16.75 14.90
N THR A 565 -8.60 16.76 16.23
CA THR A 565 -7.47 16.95 17.16
C THR A 565 -7.15 15.63 17.88
N GLY A 566 -5.87 15.24 17.89
CA GLY A 566 -5.36 14.05 18.57
C GLY A 566 -4.33 14.40 19.62
N LYS A 567 -4.28 13.62 20.71
CA LYS A 567 -3.16 13.57 21.65
C LYS A 567 -2.54 12.19 21.61
N LEU A 568 -1.25 12.13 21.27
CA LEU A 568 -0.44 10.92 21.28
C LEU A 568 0.48 10.92 22.50
N GLU A 569 0.50 9.85 23.28
CA GLU A 569 1.31 9.69 24.48
C GLU A 569 2.25 8.50 24.29
N ILE A 570 3.56 8.74 24.38
CA ILE A 570 4.63 7.75 24.20
C ILE A 570 5.08 7.21 25.56
N TYR A 571 5.28 5.90 25.65
CA TYR A 571 5.66 5.20 26.86
C TYR A 571 6.74 4.14 26.62
N PHE A 572 7.59 3.91 27.63
CA PHE A 572 8.72 2.96 27.58
C PHE A 572 8.81 2.09 28.83
N GLU A 573 8.92 0.78 28.65
CA GLU A 573 9.25 -0.13 29.74
C GLU A 573 10.60 0.24 30.39
N PRO A 574 10.77 0.01 31.71
CA PRO A 574 12.09 0.05 32.33
C PRO A 574 13.07 -0.89 31.61
N GLY A 575 14.21 -0.37 31.16
CA GLY A 575 15.26 -1.16 30.49
C GLY A 575 15.48 -0.81 29.01
N VAL A 576 14.53 -0.15 28.35
CA VAL A 576 14.74 0.37 26.98
C VAL A 576 15.92 1.35 26.98
N SER A 577 16.91 1.13 26.10
CA SER A 577 18.12 1.95 26.04
C SER A 577 17.80 3.41 25.67
N GLU A 578 18.63 4.36 26.12
CA GLU A 578 18.45 5.77 25.75
C GLU A 578 18.41 5.94 24.22
N SER A 579 19.30 5.28 23.48
CA SER A 579 19.34 5.34 22.00
C SER A 579 18.05 4.87 21.34
N ASP A 580 17.43 3.78 21.82
CA ASP A 580 16.18 3.28 21.25
C ASP A 580 15.01 4.22 21.55
N ARG A 581 14.99 4.81 22.76
CA ARG A 581 14.00 5.84 23.15
C ARG A 581 14.08 7.05 22.22
N VAL A 582 15.28 7.60 21.99
CA VAL A 582 15.45 8.75 21.06
C VAL A 582 14.96 8.40 19.67
N THR A 583 15.36 7.23 19.17
CA THR A 583 15.04 6.77 17.82
C THR A 583 13.53 6.66 17.63
N PHE A 584 12.83 6.07 18.59
CA PHE A 584 11.37 5.92 18.55
C PHE A 584 10.65 7.27 18.57
N ILE A 585 11.01 8.17 19.50
CA ILE A 585 10.36 9.48 19.62
C ILE A 585 10.63 10.33 18.37
N ARG A 586 11.86 10.29 17.85
CA ARG A 586 12.22 11.03 16.65
C ARG A 586 11.46 10.53 15.41
N PHE A 587 11.31 9.22 15.26
CA PHE A 587 10.48 8.64 14.20
C PHE A 587 9.04 9.17 14.24
N ILE A 588 8.43 9.20 15.42
CA ILE A 588 7.08 9.75 15.60
C ILE A 588 7.06 11.26 15.29
N THR A 589 8.04 12.01 15.78
CA THR A 589 8.15 13.47 15.56
C THR A 589 8.27 13.80 14.07
N ASP A 590 9.18 13.13 13.35
CA ASP A 590 9.41 13.34 11.93
C ASP A 590 8.17 12.96 11.11
N HIS A 591 7.47 11.88 11.49
CA HIS A 591 6.21 11.49 10.86
C HIS A 591 5.11 12.54 11.02
N LEU A 592 4.91 13.05 12.24
CA LEU A 592 3.93 14.11 12.50
C LEU A 592 4.29 15.38 11.72
N ARG A 593 5.55 15.83 11.75
CA ARG A 593 6.00 17.01 11.00
C ARG A 593 5.83 16.86 9.49
N ALA A 594 6.16 15.69 8.93
CA ALA A 594 6.05 15.43 7.50
C ALA A 594 4.60 15.51 6.98
N ARG A 595 3.60 15.26 7.84
CA ARG A 595 2.18 15.36 7.50
C ARG A 595 1.63 16.80 7.58
N GLY A 596 2.47 17.79 7.89
CA GLY A 596 2.12 19.21 7.83
C GLY A 596 1.08 19.65 8.88
N VAL A 597 0.94 18.87 9.95
CA VAL A 597 0.03 19.14 11.06
C VAL A 597 0.64 20.13 12.05
N ASP A 598 -0.20 20.95 12.67
CA ASP A 598 0.24 21.75 13.81
C ASP A 598 0.45 20.81 15.00
N ILE A 599 1.65 20.83 15.58
CA ILE A 599 2.03 19.99 16.72
C ILE A 599 2.43 20.86 17.91
N GLU A 600 1.97 20.48 19.09
CA GLU A 600 2.43 20.99 20.37
C GLU A 600 3.08 19.83 21.13
N GLU A 601 4.37 19.99 21.45
CA GLU A 601 5.17 19.00 22.16
C GLU A 601 5.07 19.26 23.69
N GLU A 602 4.64 18.26 24.45
CA GLU A 602 4.53 18.28 25.91
C GLU A 602 5.53 17.27 26.49
N ILE A 603 6.64 17.76 27.04
CA ILE A 603 7.67 16.93 27.70
C ILE A 603 7.30 16.78 29.17
N ARG A 604 7.14 15.54 29.64
CA ARG A 604 6.87 15.25 31.05
C ARG A 604 8.19 15.07 31.80
N LEU A 605 8.36 15.84 32.86
CA LEU A 605 9.60 15.84 33.64
C LEU A 605 9.44 15.00 34.90
N TYR A 606 10.35 14.06 35.10
CA TYR A 606 10.41 13.22 36.30
C TYR A 606 11.64 13.55 37.11
N CYS A 607 11.51 13.52 38.44
CA CYS A 607 12.64 13.76 39.31
C CYS A 607 13.65 12.60 39.25
N PRO A 608 14.95 12.86 39.00
CA PRO A 608 15.96 11.81 38.97
C PRO A 608 16.23 11.20 40.36
N ASN A 609 15.84 11.88 41.43
CA ASN A 609 16.07 11.44 42.81
C ASN A 609 14.89 10.63 43.36
N CYS A 610 13.67 11.16 43.32
CA CYS A 610 12.49 10.45 43.87
C CYS A 610 11.65 9.73 42.83
N GLY A 611 11.89 9.93 41.53
CA GLY A 611 11.15 9.27 40.45
C GLY A 611 9.74 9.80 40.19
N GLU A 612 9.26 10.76 40.98
CA GLU A 612 7.92 11.34 40.85
C GLU A 612 7.83 12.36 39.70
N GLU A 613 6.65 12.45 39.08
CA GLU A 613 6.34 13.42 38.02
C GLU A 613 6.24 14.84 38.60
N VAL A 614 6.87 15.81 37.94
CA VAL A 614 6.79 17.22 38.33
C VAL A 614 5.56 17.85 37.69
N THR A 615 4.49 18.00 38.47
CA THR A 615 3.18 18.48 37.99
C THR A 615 2.84 19.91 38.44
N ASN A 616 3.75 20.57 39.17
CA ASN A 616 3.49 21.87 39.77
C ASN A 616 3.28 22.99 38.73
N HIS A 617 2.13 23.67 38.79
CA HIS A 617 1.82 24.84 37.94
C HIS A 617 2.84 25.99 38.08
N ALA A 618 3.43 26.18 39.26
CA ALA A 618 4.50 27.16 39.45
C ALA A 618 5.81 26.77 38.73
N ALA A 619 6.04 25.47 38.50
CA ALA A 619 7.15 24.95 37.71
C ALA A 619 6.89 25.12 36.20
N ILE A 620 5.66 24.92 35.73
CA ILE A 620 5.24 25.19 34.34
C ILE A 620 5.44 26.68 33.99
N GLY A 621 5.12 27.60 34.91
CA GLY A 621 5.41 29.03 34.73
C GLY A 621 6.91 29.37 34.59
N ARG A 622 7.81 28.53 35.13
CA ARG A 622 9.27 28.68 34.95
C ARG A 622 9.73 28.24 33.56
N VAL A 623 9.09 27.21 32.98
CA VAL A 623 9.28 26.79 31.58
C VAL A 623 8.89 27.93 30.64
N ALA A 624 7.70 28.52 30.84
CA ALA A 624 7.23 29.67 30.05
C ALA A 624 8.12 30.92 30.20
N ALA A 625 8.78 31.07 31.35
CA ALA A 625 9.74 32.15 31.61
C ALA A 625 11.19 31.83 31.16
N GLY A 626 11.42 30.70 30.47
CA GLY A 626 12.73 30.33 29.92
C GLY A 626 13.81 29.99 30.95
N LYS A 627 13.44 29.55 32.16
CA LYS A 627 14.41 29.17 33.19
C LYS A 627 15.02 27.78 32.90
N PRO A 628 16.28 27.54 33.28
CA PRO A 628 16.99 26.30 32.92
C PRO A 628 16.58 25.08 33.76
N ASP A 629 15.90 25.28 34.90
CA ASP A 629 15.58 24.22 35.86
C ASP A 629 14.28 24.46 36.67
N ILE A 630 13.73 23.35 37.18
CA ILE A 630 12.61 23.31 38.14
C ILE A 630 12.95 22.45 39.36
N PRO A 631 12.62 22.89 40.59
CA PRO A 631 12.76 22.05 41.77
C PRO A 631 11.65 20.99 41.81
N CYS A 632 12.01 19.76 42.20
CA CYS A 632 11.05 18.70 42.46
C CYS A 632 10.12 19.08 43.63
N GLN A 633 8.81 18.95 43.44
CA GLN A 633 7.81 19.27 44.48
C GLN A 633 7.83 18.33 45.70
N PHE A 634 8.53 17.19 45.61
CA PHE A 634 8.59 16.19 46.68
C PHE A 634 9.93 16.16 47.41
N CYS A 635 11.04 16.43 46.72
CA CYS A 635 12.39 16.32 47.30
C CYS A 635 13.32 17.48 46.95
N ASP A 636 12.78 18.58 46.40
CA ASP A 636 13.48 19.83 46.05
C ASP A 636 14.70 19.69 45.11
N THR A 637 14.92 18.50 44.54
CA THR A 637 15.99 18.24 43.58
C THR A 637 15.78 19.08 42.33
N ALA A 638 16.80 19.81 41.89
CA ALA A 638 16.76 20.61 40.66
C ALA A 638 16.76 19.71 39.42
N ILE A 639 15.78 19.91 38.54
CA ILE A 639 15.55 19.13 37.33
C ILE A 639 15.73 20.07 36.13
N PRO A 640 16.68 19.79 35.23
CA PRO A 640 16.89 20.62 34.04
C PRO A 640 15.69 20.55 33.09
N ILE A 641 15.31 21.69 32.51
CA ILE A 641 14.24 21.76 31.51
C ILE A 641 14.88 21.72 30.11
N PRO A 642 14.64 20.68 29.29
CA PRO A 642 15.05 20.68 27.89
C PRO A 642 14.20 21.66 27.07
N ARG A 643 14.76 22.31 26.03
CA ARG A 643 13.98 23.17 25.13
C ARG A 643 13.24 22.38 24.05
N SER A 644 13.62 21.13 23.82
CA SER A 644 12.96 20.20 22.90
C SER A 644 13.35 18.76 23.26
N VAL A 645 12.57 17.80 22.80
CA VAL A 645 12.93 16.37 22.87
C VAL A 645 14.32 16.14 22.26
N GLU A 646 14.60 16.78 21.12
CA GLU A 646 15.88 16.66 20.44
C GLU A 646 17.05 17.19 21.28
N GLU A 647 16.84 18.16 22.17
CA GLU A 647 17.87 18.66 23.09
C GLU A 647 18.02 17.76 24.33
N LEU A 648 16.92 17.19 24.83
CA LEU A 648 16.96 16.22 25.94
C LEU A 648 17.88 15.03 25.60
N TYR A 649 17.94 14.64 24.32
CA TYR A 649 18.61 13.43 23.87
C TYR A 649 19.82 13.65 22.90
N ARG A 650 20.24 14.89 22.63
CA ARG A 650 21.31 15.16 21.63
C ARG A 650 22.73 14.96 22.16
N ARG A 651 23.49 14.09 21.48
CA ARG A 651 24.91 14.30 21.09
C ARG A 651 25.51 13.27 20.11
N ASP A 652 24.74 12.34 19.52
CA ASP A 652 25.31 11.30 18.64
C ASP A 652 24.90 11.48 17.15
N PRO A 653 25.86 11.77 16.24
CA PRO A 653 25.63 11.77 14.79
C PRO A 653 25.10 10.44 14.22
N LYS A 654 25.28 9.32 14.93
CA LYS A 654 24.74 8.02 14.51
C LYS A 654 23.22 8.01 14.43
N LEU A 655 22.53 8.84 15.22
CA LEU A 655 21.07 8.90 15.22
C LEU A 655 20.49 9.41 13.90
N ASP A 656 21.16 10.37 13.24
CA ASP A 656 20.74 10.86 11.92
C ASP A 656 20.88 9.78 10.85
N GLU A 657 21.95 8.97 10.95
CA GLU A 657 22.17 7.84 10.06
C GLU A 657 21.13 6.74 10.28
N THR A 658 20.89 6.37 11.53
CA THR A 658 19.83 5.40 11.89
C THR A 658 18.48 5.85 11.36
N GLN A 659 18.11 7.13 11.53
CA GLN A 659 16.82 7.64 11.06
C GLN A 659 16.67 7.52 9.53
N ARG A 660 17.72 7.85 8.76
CA ARG A 660 17.72 7.69 7.30
C ARG A 660 17.58 6.22 6.90
N GLN A 661 18.25 5.32 7.61
CA GLN A 661 18.16 3.88 7.36
C GLN A 661 16.76 3.35 7.64
N LEU A 662 16.11 3.78 8.73
CA LEU A 662 14.73 3.39 9.04
C LEU A 662 13.76 3.87 7.96
N VAL A 663 13.85 5.12 7.51
CA VAL A 663 12.98 5.65 6.45
C VAL A 663 13.19 4.88 5.14
N ALA A 664 14.44 4.61 4.75
CA ALA A 664 14.74 3.82 3.56
C ALA A 664 14.20 2.38 3.67
N ALA A 665 14.35 1.74 4.83
CA ALA A 665 13.82 0.40 5.09
C ALA A 665 12.29 0.37 4.93
N VAL A 666 11.58 1.37 5.45
CA VAL A 666 10.12 1.50 5.30
C VAL A 666 9.71 1.64 3.84
N GLU A 667 10.40 2.50 3.07
CA GLU A 667 10.10 2.68 1.65
C GLU A 667 10.34 1.40 0.85
N ASP A 668 11.44 0.70 1.11
CA ASP A 668 11.78 -0.55 0.44
C ASP A 668 10.83 -1.69 0.83
N ARG A 669 10.44 -1.76 2.11
CA ARG A 669 9.45 -2.71 2.59
C ARG A 669 8.08 -2.47 1.96
N THR A 670 7.66 -1.22 1.83
CA THR A 670 6.40 -0.84 1.16
C THR A 670 6.43 -1.27 -0.30
N LYS A 671 7.52 -0.97 -1.04
CA LYS A 671 7.68 -1.42 -2.44
C LYS A 671 7.65 -2.94 -2.56
N LYS A 672 8.34 -3.65 -1.66
CA LYS A 672 8.36 -5.11 -1.62
C LYS A 672 6.97 -5.69 -1.38
N GLU A 673 6.25 -5.18 -0.39
CA GLU A 673 4.91 -5.66 -0.04
C GLU A 673 3.93 -5.44 -1.21
N LYS A 674 3.99 -4.29 -1.89
CA LYS A 674 3.21 -4.05 -3.12
C LYS A 674 3.55 -5.05 -4.21
N ALA A 675 4.83 -5.31 -4.45
CA ALA A 675 5.27 -6.26 -5.47
C ALA A 675 4.86 -7.70 -5.15
N GLU A 676 4.96 -8.11 -3.88
CA GLU A 676 4.54 -9.42 -3.39
C GLU A 676 3.02 -9.59 -3.49
N PHE A 677 2.24 -8.60 -3.04
CA PHE A 677 0.79 -8.58 -3.23
C PHE A 677 0.40 -8.73 -4.70
N CYS A 678 1.05 -7.97 -5.58
CA CYS A 678 0.82 -8.05 -7.02
C CYS A 678 1.24 -9.40 -7.64
N ALA A 679 2.16 -10.14 -7.02
CA ALA A 679 2.53 -11.49 -7.44
C ALA A 679 1.53 -12.54 -6.93
N ASP A 680 1.08 -12.41 -5.69
CA ASP A 680 0.18 -13.35 -5.00
C ASP A 680 -1.24 -13.32 -5.58
N GLN A 681 -1.73 -12.15 -6.00
CA GLN A 681 -3.09 -11.97 -6.51
C GLN A 681 -3.49 -12.85 -7.72
N ARG A 682 -2.51 -13.38 -8.48
CA ARG A 682 -2.76 -14.28 -9.63
C ARG A 682 -3.62 -15.49 -9.24
N GLN A 683 -3.67 -15.81 -7.95
CA GLN A 683 -4.25 -17.01 -7.37
C GLN A 683 -5.72 -16.87 -7.00
N TYR A 684 -6.18 -15.65 -6.69
CA TYR A 684 -7.57 -15.41 -6.24
C TYR A 684 -8.55 -15.29 -7.40
N THR A 685 -8.06 -14.97 -8.61
CA THR A 685 -8.90 -14.89 -9.83
C THR A 685 -9.00 -16.22 -10.59
N ALA A 686 -8.19 -17.22 -10.24
CA ALA A 686 -8.32 -18.58 -10.78
C ALA A 686 -9.45 -19.28 -10.01
N GLY A 687 -10.50 -19.74 -10.72
CA GLY A 687 -11.65 -20.37 -10.09
C GLY A 687 -11.24 -21.45 -9.08
N GLU A 688 -11.88 -21.45 -7.91
CA GLU A 688 -11.65 -22.47 -6.89
C GLU A 688 -11.83 -23.86 -7.52
N GLY A 689 -10.74 -24.63 -7.58
CA GLY A 689 -10.84 -26.03 -7.91
C GLY A 689 -11.79 -26.70 -6.92
N LYS A 690 -12.63 -27.62 -7.39
CA LYS A 690 -13.57 -28.38 -6.55
C LYS A 690 -12.90 -29.17 -5.41
N ARG A 691 -11.57 -29.35 -5.47
CA ARG A 691 -10.77 -30.13 -4.53
C ARG A 691 -10.10 -29.24 -3.50
N LEU A 692 -10.09 -29.69 -2.25
CA LEU A 692 -9.46 -29.00 -1.13
C LEU A 692 -8.04 -29.55 -0.92
N HIS A 693 -7.04 -28.69 -1.10
CA HIS A 693 -5.64 -29.03 -0.87
C HIS A 693 -5.20 -28.64 0.54
N ILE A 694 -4.81 -29.60 1.36
CA ILE A 694 -4.34 -29.41 2.74
C ILE A 694 -2.84 -29.71 2.77
N LEU A 695 -2.03 -28.69 3.06
CA LEU A 695 -0.59 -28.86 3.24
C LEU A 695 -0.32 -29.29 4.68
N HIS A 696 0.35 -30.42 4.87
CA HIS A 696 0.72 -30.95 6.19
C HIS A 696 2.23 -30.96 6.35
N LEU A 697 2.71 -30.12 7.28
CA LEU A 697 4.11 -29.98 7.67
C LEU A 697 4.30 -30.46 9.12
N SER A 698 5.44 -31.05 9.39
CA SER A 698 5.86 -31.46 10.74
C SER A 698 7.38 -31.46 10.83
N ASP A 699 7.91 -31.31 12.04
CA ASP A 699 9.34 -31.43 12.32
C ASP A 699 10.14 -30.43 11.45
N LEU A 700 9.77 -29.15 11.58
CA LEU A 700 10.30 -28.05 10.81
C LEU A 700 11.68 -27.63 11.32
N HIS A 701 11.89 -27.60 12.65
CA HIS A 701 13.12 -27.19 13.35
C HIS A 701 13.75 -25.91 12.77
N LEU A 702 12.96 -24.84 12.73
CA LEU A 702 13.40 -23.56 12.17
C LEU A 702 14.29 -22.83 13.17
N THR A 703 15.52 -22.52 12.75
CA THR A 703 16.57 -21.94 13.60
C THR A 703 16.79 -20.45 13.37
N ASP A 704 16.78 -20.02 12.10
CA ASP A 704 17.06 -18.65 11.69
C ASP A 704 16.31 -18.27 10.41
N GLU A 705 16.18 -16.97 10.18
CA GLU A 705 15.43 -16.41 9.06
C GLU A 705 16.01 -16.79 7.68
N GLY A 706 17.34 -16.88 7.58
CA GLY A 706 18.04 -17.20 6.33
C GLY A 706 17.73 -18.62 5.87
N ALA A 707 17.91 -19.60 6.76
CA ALA A 707 17.56 -21.00 6.50
C ALA A 707 16.07 -21.17 6.19
N THR A 708 15.23 -20.48 6.95
CA THR A 708 13.77 -20.52 6.80
C THR A 708 13.31 -20.00 5.43
N ASN A 709 13.89 -18.90 4.96
CA ASN A 709 13.62 -18.35 3.63
C ASN A 709 13.97 -19.33 2.51
N VAL A 710 15.06 -20.10 2.66
CA VAL A 710 15.45 -21.14 1.70
C VAL A 710 14.43 -22.28 1.70
N TYR A 711 14.01 -22.77 2.87
CA TYR A 711 13.02 -23.83 2.97
C TYR A 711 11.66 -23.43 2.38
N ARG A 712 11.21 -22.20 2.67
CA ARG A 712 9.99 -21.63 2.07
C ARG A 712 10.09 -21.59 0.55
N ALA A 713 11.18 -21.05 0.00
CA ALA A 713 11.37 -20.92 -1.45
C ALA A 713 11.42 -22.29 -2.16
N GLN A 714 12.07 -23.29 -1.56
CA GLN A 714 12.09 -24.66 -2.07
C GLN A 714 10.69 -25.29 -2.08
N LEU A 715 9.94 -25.15 -0.98
CA LEU A 715 8.57 -25.66 -0.87
C LEU A 715 7.64 -24.98 -1.88
N GLU A 716 7.72 -23.65 -2.00
CA GLU A 716 6.96 -22.86 -2.97
C GLU A 716 7.25 -23.31 -4.41
N THR A 717 8.52 -23.55 -4.73
CA THR A 717 8.95 -24.06 -6.03
C THR A 717 8.33 -25.43 -6.32
N ASP A 718 8.31 -26.34 -5.35
CA ASP A 718 7.72 -27.68 -5.55
C ASP A 718 6.21 -27.62 -5.74
N LEU A 719 5.50 -26.92 -4.85
CA LEU A 719 4.06 -26.76 -4.90
C LEU A 719 3.62 -26.11 -6.21
N ARG A 720 4.24 -24.99 -6.60
CA ARG A 720 3.81 -24.24 -7.79
C ARG A 720 4.30 -24.86 -9.10
N GLN A 721 5.58 -25.19 -9.20
CA GLN A 721 6.17 -25.59 -10.49
C GLN A 721 6.01 -27.09 -10.77
N LYS A 722 6.03 -27.95 -9.75
CA LYS A 722 5.94 -29.40 -9.95
C LYS A 722 4.55 -29.95 -9.72
N LEU A 723 3.85 -29.48 -8.68
CA LEU A 723 2.51 -29.95 -8.35
C LEU A 723 1.39 -29.08 -8.95
N GLY A 724 1.72 -27.90 -9.51
CA GLY A 724 0.75 -27.01 -10.12
C GLY A 724 -0.23 -26.36 -9.12
N ILE A 725 0.08 -26.41 -7.82
CA ILE A 725 -0.78 -25.90 -6.76
C ILE A 725 -0.60 -24.39 -6.67
N GLN A 726 -1.66 -23.68 -7.05
CA GLN A 726 -1.72 -22.22 -6.95
C GLN A 726 -2.32 -21.76 -5.62
N ARG A 727 -3.07 -22.64 -4.95
CA ARG A 727 -3.85 -22.29 -3.76
C ARG A 727 -3.92 -23.47 -2.80
N LEU A 728 -3.85 -23.16 -1.50
CA LEU A 728 -4.14 -24.12 -0.43
C LEU A 728 -5.50 -23.82 0.20
N ALA A 729 -6.20 -24.87 0.62
CA ALA A 729 -7.41 -24.77 1.43
C ALA A 729 -7.07 -24.63 2.92
N TYR A 730 -6.04 -25.35 3.37
CA TYR A 730 -5.57 -25.37 4.76
C TYR A 730 -4.06 -25.60 4.86
N LEU A 731 -3.46 -25.06 5.92
CA LEU A 731 -2.10 -25.37 6.36
C LEU A 731 -2.17 -26.01 7.75
N VAL A 732 -1.61 -27.21 7.88
CA VAL A 732 -1.53 -27.95 9.15
C VAL A 732 -0.06 -28.11 9.53
N ILE A 733 0.30 -27.65 10.72
CA ILE A 733 1.62 -27.81 11.33
C ILE A 733 1.46 -28.68 12.58
N SER A 734 1.97 -29.92 12.50
CA SER A 734 1.79 -30.93 13.55
C SER A 734 2.95 -31.00 14.55
N GLY A 735 3.58 -29.88 14.90
CA GLY A 735 4.61 -29.78 15.93
C GLY A 735 6.06 -29.76 15.44
N ASP A 736 6.97 -29.59 16.40
CA ASP A 736 8.41 -29.41 16.25
C ASP A 736 8.74 -28.29 15.26
N ILE A 737 8.20 -27.12 15.58
CA ILE A 737 8.33 -25.90 14.78
C ILE A 737 9.72 -25.31 14.95
N THR A 738 10.22 -25.32 16.19
CA THR A 738 11.53 -24.78 16.60
C THR A 738 12.45 -25.90 17.08
N ASP A 739 13.69 -25.59 17.50
CA ASP A 739 14.62 -26.56 18.09
C ASP A 739 14.70 -26.39 19.61
N HIS A 740 14.65 -25.14 20.09
CA HIS A 740 14.86 -24.78 21.50
C HIS A 740 13.79 -23.83 22.05
N ALA A 741 12.69 -23.59 21.31
CA ALA A 741 11.60 -22.71 21.71
C ALA A 741 12.07 -21.32 22.15
N THR A 742 12.99 -20.73 21.38
CA THR A 742 13.48 -19.36 21.62
C THR A 742 12.68 -18.35 20.80
N GLU A 743 12.64 -17.10 21.27
CA GLU A 743 11.98 -15.99 20.57
C GLU A 743 12.44 -15.85 19.12
N LYS A 744 13.75 -15.91 18.86
CA LYS A 744 14.32 -15.79 17.50
C LYS A 744 13.87 -16.91 16.57
N GLU A 745 13.80 -18.13 17.08
CA GLU A 745 13.34 -19.30 16.30
C GLU A 745 11.86 -19.15 15.96
N TYR A 746 11.02 -18.71 16.91
CA TYR A 746 9.60 -18.47 16.69
C TYR A 746 9.33 -17.32 15.71
N GLN A 747 10.12 -16.25 15.75
CA GLN A 747 10.05 -15.17 14.77
C GLN A 747 10.35 -15.67 13.34
N ALA A 748 11.41 -16.48 13.19
CA ALA A 748 11.73 -17.08 11.91
C ALA A 748 10.57 -17.98 11.43
N ALA A 749 10.02 -18.80 12.34
CA ALA A 749 8.88 -19.65 12.05
C ALA A 749 7.64 -18.85 11.62
N PHE A 750 7.32 -17.76 12.30
CA PHE A 750 6.21 -16.89 11.94
C PHE A 750 6.39 -16.32 10.53
N GLY A 751 7.59 -15.83 10.19
CA GLY A 751 7.89 -15.34 8.84
C GLY A 751 7.77 -16.41 7.73
N MET A 752 8.00 -17.69 8.05
CA MET A 752 7.71 -18.80 7.13
C MET A 752 6.22 -18.95 6.90
N VAL A 753 5.45 -19.02 8.00
CA VAL A 753 4.01 -19.30 7.98
C VAL A 753 3.26 -18.14 7.33
N ASP A 754 3.52 -16.90 7.74
CA ASP A 754 2.96 -15.70 7.13
C ASP A 754 3.23 -15.65 5.63
N GLY A 755 4.47 -15.95 5.23
CA GLY A 755 4.85 -16.03 3.82
C GLY A 755 4.09 -17.11 3.04
N LEU A 756 3.91 -18.30 3.60
CA LEU A 756 3.09 -19.37 2.97
C LEU A 756 1.61 -19.00 2.90
N VAL A 757 1.08 -18.40 3.96
CA VAL A 757 -0.33 -18.00 4.06
C VAL A 757 -0.68 -16.99 2.97
N LYS A 758 0.12 -15.91 2.87
CA LYS A 758 -0.01 -14.88 1.82
C LYS A 758 0.13 -15.45 0.41
N ARG A 759 1.16 -16.28 0.18
CA ARG A 759 1.53 -16.82 -1.14
C ARG A 759 0.66 -17.95 -1.65
N PHE A 760 -0.25 -18.50 -0.83
CA PHE A 760 -1.14 -19.59 -1.24
C PHE A 760 -2.62 -19.27 -0.98
N GLY A 761 -2.93 -18.00 -0.68
CA GLY A 761 -4.30 -17.51 -0.53
C GLY A 761 -5.07 -18.10 0.65
N LEU A 762 -4.35 -18.31 1.75
CA LEU A 762 -4.88 -18.69 3.05
C LEU A 762 -5.08 -17.43 3.90
N ASP A 763 -5.79 -17.61 5.01
CA ASP A 763 -5.92 -16.65 6.10
C ASP A 763 -5.68 -17.40 7.43
N ALA A 764 -5.42 -16.67 8.52
CA ALA A 764 -5.13 -17.25 9.84
C ALA A 764 -6.15 -18.33 10.28
N SER A 765 -7.41 -18.18 9.89
CA SER A 765 -8.48 -19.09 10.26
C SER A 765 -8.34 -20.48 9.59
N ARG A 766 -7.49 -20.60 8.57
CA ARG A 766 -7.19 -21.83 7.82
C ARG A 766 -5.85 -22.45 8.17
N VAL A 767 -5.19 -21.92 9.20
CA VAL A 767 -3.95 -22.46 9.76
C VAL A 767 -4.28 -23.25 11.03
N VAL A 768 -3.78 -24.47 11.12
CA VAL A 768 -3.93 -25.35 12.28
C VAL A 768 -2.53 -25.67 12.79
N VAL A 769 -2.27 -25.34 14.05
CA VAL A 769 -0.96 -25.52 14.68
C VAL A 769 -1.13 -26.21 16.02
N VAL A 770 -0.29 -27.22 16.26
CA VAL A 770 -0.12 -27.88 17.56
C VAL A 770 1.37 -27.93 17.91
N PRO A 771 1.75 -27.89 19.19
CA PRO A 771 3.15 -27.95 19.59
C PRO A 771 3.70 -29.38 19.58
N GLY A 772 5.01 -29.49 19.32
CA GLY A 772 5.83 -30.68 19.56
C GLY A 772 6.71 -30.55 20.81
N ASN A 773 7.60 -31.51 21.03
CA ASN A 773 8.49 -31.50 22.20
C ASN A 773 9.65 -30.50 22.06
N HIS A 774 9.98 -30.05 20.85
CA HIS A 774 10.96 -28.97 20.64
C HIS A 774 10.35 -27.57 20.81
N ASP A 775 9.02 -27.46 20.89
CA ASP A 775 8.30 -26.20 21.05
C ASP A 775 8.09 -25.79 22.53
N LEU A 776 8.53 -26.62 23.48
CA LEU A 776 8.58 -26.26 24.90
C LEU A 776 9.99 -25.83 25.31
N ASN A 777 10.07 -24.84 26.19
CA ASN A 777 11.35 -24.33 26.65
C ASN A 777 11.96 -25.23 27.74
N TRP A 778 13.06 -25.90 27.40
CA TRP A 778 13.76 -26.84 28.28
C TRP A 778 14.37 -26.20 29.53
N ASP A 779 14.77 -24.92 29.46
CA ASP A 779 15.34 -24.22 30.62
C ASP A 779 14.27 -23.82 31.63
N LEU A 780 13.11 -23.35 31.16
CA LEU A 780 11.94 -23.12 32.02
C LEU A 780 11.47 -24.44 32.65
N SER A 781 11.43 -25.51 31.85
CA SER A 781 11.16 -26.86 32.33
C SER A 781 12.10 -27.29 33.46
N LYS A 782 13.41 -27.02 33.34
CA LYS A 782 14.40 -27.32 34.39
C LYS A 782 14.21 -26.46 35.64
N LYS A 783 13.93 -25.16 35.47
CA LYS A 783 13.68 -24.22 36.58
C LYS A 783 12.42 -24.57 37.39
N ALA A 784 11.49 -25.32 36.79
CA ALA A 784 10.28 -25.79 37.47
C ALA A 784 10.50 -26.92 38.48
N TYR A 785 11.73 -27.41 38.66
CA TYR A 785 12.07 -28.48 39.59
C TYR A 785 13.03 -27.97 40.69
N PRO A 786 12.55 -27.15 41.65
CA PRO A 786 13.35 -26.73 42.80
C PRO A 786 13.77 -27.93 43.67
N PHE A 787 14.94 -27.81 44.29
CA PHE A 787 15.42 -28.79 45.25
C PHE A 787 14.67 -28.68 46.58
N VAL A 788 14.16 -29.81 47.07
CA VAL A 788 13.49 -29.95 48.35
C VAL A 788 14.28 -30.91 49.22
N TYR A 789 14.63 -30.47 50.43
CA TYR A 789 15.36 -31.28 51.40
C TYR A 789 14.51 -32.46 51.88
N LYS A 790 15.17 -33.57 52.21
CA LYS A 790 14.50 -34.82 52.63
C LYS A 790 13.47 -34.65 53.75
N ASN A 791 13.72 -33.74 54.69
CA ASN A 791 12.82 -33.49 55.83
C ASN A 791 11.54 -32.74 55.42
N ASP A 792 11.58 -32.02 54.30
CA ASP A 792 10.50 -31.19 53.78
C ASP A 792 9.79 -31.86 52.59
N LEU A 793 10.21 -33.07 52.20
CA LEU A 793 9.58 -33.82 51.12
C LEU A 793 8.17 -34.28 51.55
N PRO A 794 7.17 -34.15 50.65
CA PRO A 794 5.87 -34.79 50.85
C PRO A 794 6.05 -36.30 51.06
N SER A 795 5.29 -36.89 51.98
CA SER A 795 5.32 -38.34 52.24
C SER A 795 3.93 -38.95 52.00
N PRO A 796 3.75 -39.82 50.99
CA PRO A 796 4.75 -40.21 49.99
C PRO A 796 5.05 -39.06 49.00
N PRO A 797 6.24 -39.05 48.37
CA PRO A 797 6.54 -38.06 47.34
C PRO A 797 5.58 -38.24 46.16
N PRO A 798 5.20 -37.16 45.46
CA PRO A 798 4.27 -37.26 44.34
C PRO A 798 4.84 -38.20 43.26
N GLU A 799 4.09 -39.24 42.90
CA GLU A 799 4.46 -40.16 41.81
C GLU A 799 4.68 -39.37 40.52
N SER A 800 5.67 -39.78 39.71
CA SER A 800 6.05 -39.20 38.40
C SER A 800 6.38 -37.70 38.34
N ARG A 801 6.39 -36.98 39.47
CA ARG A 801 6.66 -35.52 39.58
C ARG A 801 7.83 -35.16 40.50
N HIS A 802 8.73 -36.11 40.76
CA HIS A 802 9.97 -35.87 41.51
C HIS A 802 11.16 -36.54 40.82
N ILE A 803 12.33 -35.92 40.97
CA ILE A 803 13.61 -36.42 40.47
C ILE A 803 14.53 -36.64 41.68
N PRO A 804 14.94 -37.88 41.98
CA PRO A 804 15.84 -38.16 43.11
C PRO A 804 17.15 -37.36 42.98
N ALA A 805 17.55 -36.67 44.04
CA ALA A 805 18.76 -35.85 44.08
C ALA A 805 19.69 -36.26 45.23
N GLY A 806 19.97 -37.57 45.30
CA GLY A 806 20.82 -38.19 46.32
C GLY A 806 20.14 -38.37 47.69
N GLU A 807 20.92 -38.61 48.74
CA GLU A 807 20.40 -38.87 50.09
C GLU A 807 19.82 -37.62 50.78
N ASN A 808 20.13 -36.43 50.25
CA ASN A 808 19.82 -35.14 50.87
C ASN A 808 18.44 -34.57 50.49
N GLY A 809 17.77 -35.11 49.46
CA GLY A 809 16.50 -34.58 48.97
C GLY A 809 16.13 -35.02 47.56
N ALA A 810 15.15 -34.35 46.97
CA ALA A 810 14.70 -34.56 45.59
C ALA A 810 14.34 -33.21 44.94
N LEU A 811 14.40 -33.15 43.62
CA LEU A 811 13.79 -32.04 42.89
C LEU A 811 12.29 -32.34 42.74
N VAL A 812 11.43 -31.45 43.20
CA VAL A 812 9.97 -31.63 43.16
C VAL A 812 9.36 -30.63 42.20
N ARG A 813 8.47 -31.08 41.31
CA ARG A 813 7.85 -30.22 40.30
C ARG A 813 6.96 -29.15 40.93
N ASP A 814 7.21 -27.91 40.57
CA ASP A 814 6.36 -26.75 40.79
C ASP A 814 5.43 -26.60 39.58
N ASP A 815 4.16 -27.02 39.72
CA ASP A 815 3.22 -27.09 38.59
C ASP A 815 2.95 -25.70 37.95
N GLU A 816 3.01 -24.61 38.72
CA GLU A 816 2.84 -23.26 38.19
C GLU A 816 4.00 -22.86 37.26
N LYS A 817 5.24 -23.07 37.72
CA LYS A 817 6.43 -22.85 36.87
C LYS A 817 6.51 -23.85 35.73
N TYR A 818 6.05 -25.07 35.95
CA TYR A 818 6.10 -26.14 34.95
C TYR A 818 5.28 -25.76 33.72
N ARG A 819 4.08 -25.19 33.90
CA ARG A 819 3.22 -24.71 32.80
C ARG A 819 3.87 -23.64 31.94
N GLN A 820 4.75 -22.82 32.51
CA GLN A 820 5.47 -21.75 31.78
C GLN A 820 6.38 -22.26 30.67
N ARG A 821 6.67 -23.57 30.60
CA ARG A 821 7.43 -24.17 29.48
C ARG A 821 6.82 -23.88 28.10
N PHE A 822 5.51 -23.66 28.01
CA PHE A 822 4.82 -23.29 26.76
C PHE A 822 4.62 -21.78 26.59
N ALA A 823 5.06 -20.94 27.54
CA ALA A 823 4.91 -19.49 27.42
C ALA A 823 5.60 -18.94 26.15
N PRO A 824 6.84 -19.33 25.78
CA PRO A 824 7.46 -18.86 24.54
C PRO A 824 6.68 -19.24 23.26
N PHE A 825 6.10 -20.45 23.22
CA PHE A 825 5.22 -20.88 22.11
C PHE A 825 3.99 -19.98 21.98
N ASN A 826 3.37 -19.64 23.11
CA ASN A 826 2.25 -18.72 23.16
C ASN A 826 2.66 -17.31 22.72
N ASP A 827 3.67 -16.76 23.39
CA ASP A 827 4.01 -15.35 23.40
C ASP A 827 4.70 -14.91 22.11
N HIS A 828 5.46 -15.80 21.45
CA HIS A 828 6.26 -15.46 20.27
C HIS A 828 5.75 -16.07 18.96
N PHE A 829 4.74 -16.95 18.99
CA PHE A 829 4.26 -17.64 17.78
C PHE A 829 2.74 -17.78 17.70
N TYR A 830 2.12 -18.47 18.67
CA TYR A 830 0.71 -18.81 18.60
C TYR A 830 -0.18 -17.56 18.57
N ARG A 831 0.08 -16.58 19.45
CA ARG A 831 -0.69 -15.33 19.49
C ARG A 831 -0.55 -14.50 18.23
N TYR A 832 0.59 -14.55 17.54
CA TYR A 832 0.81 -13.85 16.29
C TYR A 832 0.03 -14.49 15.14
N ILE A 833 -0.01 -15.83 15.07
CA ILE A 833 -0.82 -16.55 14.07
C ILE A 833 -2.30 -16.18 14.20
N TYR A 834 -2.83 -16.17 15.43
CA TYR A 834 -4.25 -15.89 15.70
C TYR A 834 -4.52 -14.45 16.18
N ARG A 835 -3.60 -13.51 15.91
CA ARG A 835 -3.76 -12.05 16.14
C ARG A 835 -4.30 -11.67 17.53
N GLY A 836 -3.86 -12.37 18.57
CA GLY A 836 -4.29 -12.14 19.95
C GLY A 836 -5.76 -12.44 20.24
N GLN A 837 -6.51 -13.02 19.29
CA GLN A 837 -7.88 -13.53 19.44
C GLN A 837 -7.93 -14.81 20.28
N GLY A 838 -6.77 -15.48 20.39
CA GLY A 838 -6.54 -16.60 21.29
C GLY A 838 -5.17 -16.51 21.94
N HIS A 839 -5.09 -16.97 23.18
CA HIS A 839 -3.83 -17.35 23.80
C HIS A 839 -3.78 -18.88 23.82
N TYR A 840 -2.61 -19.45 23.60
CA TYR A 840 -2.39 -20.85 23.89
C TYR A 840 -2.51 -21.05 25.41
N PRO A 841 -3.46 -21.87 25.87
CA PRO A 841 -3.68 -22.05 27.30
C PRO A 841 -2.50 -22.77 27.94
N LEU A 842 -2.02 -22.20 29.05
CA LEU A 842 -0.96 -22.83 29.84
C LEU A 842 -1.51 -23.90 30.78
N ASP A 843 -2.81 -23.85 31.09
CA ASP A 843 -3.50 -24.93 31.81
C ASP A 843 -3.65 -26.15 30.90
N GLU A 844 -3.17 -27.30 31.38
CA GLU A 844 -3.19 -28.55 30.63
C GLU A 844 -4.62 -29.00 30.26
N GLY A 845 -5.63 -28.62 31.04
CA GLY A 845 -7.04 -28.94 30.81
C GLY A 845 -7.66 -28.25 29.59
N ASP A 846 -7.03 -27.17 29.11
CA ASP A 846 -7.56 -26.36 28.02
C ASP A 846 -6.70 -26.44 26.75
N GLN A 847 -5.62 -27.24 26.75
CA GLN A 847 -4.66 -27.40 25.65
C GLN A 847 -5.21 -28.16 24.43
N PHE A 848 -6.28 -27.64 23.85
CA PHE A 848 -6.85 -28.08 22.59
C PHE A 848 -7.21 -26.89 21.69
N LEU A 849 -7.10 -27.09 20.38
CA LEU A 849 -7.50 -26.14 19.36
C LEU A 849 -8.74 -26.69 18.63
N PHE A 850 -9.78 -25.88 18.48
CA PHE A 850 -11.03 -26.28 17.84
C PHE A 850 -11.38 -25.35 16.68
N VAL A 851 -11.14 -25.79 15.44
CA VAL A 851 -11.31 -24.96 14.23
C VAL A 851 -12.46 -25.47 13.38
N GLU A 852 -13.54 -24.70 13.32
CA GLU A 852 -14.76 -25.05 12.57
C GLU A 852 -14.82 -24.31 11.23
N ARG A 853 -15.11 -25.02 10.13
CA ARG A 853 -15.22 -24.41 8.79
C ARG A 853 -16.53 -24.80 8.12
N PRO A 854 -17.62 -24.06 8.42
CA PRO A 854 -18.95 -24.39 7.91
C PRO A 854 -19.06 -24.41 6.38
N LYS A 855 -18.42 -23.45 5.68
CA LYS A 855 -18.40 -23.39 4.21
C LYS A 855 -17.85 -24.69 3.59
N ASP A 856 -16.81 -25.26 4.21
CA ASP A 856 -16.12 -26.46 3.70
C ASP A 856 -16.64 -27.75 4.38
N ARG A 857 -17.48 -27.64 5.42
CA ARG A 857 -17.93 -28.72 6.32
C ARG A 857 -16.77 -29.54 6.90
N ILE A 858 -15.73 -28.83 7.37
CA ILE A 858 -14.55 -29.42 8.02
C ILE A 858 -14.45 -28.96 9.48
N LEU A 859 -14.05 -29.88 10.35
CA LEU A 859 -13.70 -29.61 11.74
C LEU A 859 -12.28 -30.11 12.00
N PHE A 860 -11.41 -29.24 12.52
CA PHE A 860 -10.11 -29.64 13.05
C PHE A 860 -10.11 -29.63 14.58
N LEU A 861 -9.52 -30.68 15.17
CA LEU A 861 -9.22 -30.77 16.59
C LEU A 861 -7.70 -30.92 16.77
N GLY A 862 -7.04 -29.86 17.22
CA GLY A 862 -5.63 -29.90 17.62
C GLY A 862 -5.49 -30.29 19.10
N LEU A 863 -4.56 -31.18 19.43
CA LEU A 863 -4.30 -31.65 20.78
C LEU A 863 -2.81 -31.57 21.11
N ASN A 864 -2.49 -31.17 22.35
CA ASN A 864 -1.13 -31.20 22.84
C ASN A 864 -0.72 -32.62 23.27
N SER A 865 0.09 -33.29 22.44
CA SER A 865 0.67 -34.60 22.76
C SER A 865 1.89 -34.54 23.70
N CYS A 866 2.34 -33.33 24.05
CA CYS A 866 3.52 -33.12 24.89
C CYS A 866 3.16 -33.01 26.38
N TRP A 867 2.06 -33.63 26.78
CA TRP A 867 1.65 -33.67 28.18
C TRP A 867 2.69 -34.45 29.01
N GLU A 868 3.11 -33.85 30.12
CA GLU A 868 4.16 -34.31 31.02
C GLU A 868 5.58 -34.49 30.43
N ILE A 869 5.87 -34.00 29.22
CA ILE A 869 7.22 -33.97 28.66
C ILE A 869 8.04 -32.88 29.32
N ASP A 870 9.27 -33.21 29.73
CA ASP A 870 10.19 -32.27 30.36
C ASP A 870 11.67 -32.63 30.23
N HIS A 871 12.54 -31.73 30.71
CA HIS A 871 14.00 -31.84 30.60
C HIS A 871 14.59 -33.16 31.13
N HIS A 872 13.90 -33.85 32.04
CA HIS A 872 14.29 -35.14 32.61
C HIS A 872 13.53 -36.30 31.95
N PHE A 873 12.21 -36.20 31.83
CA PHE A 873 11.34 -37.20 31.25
C PHE A 873 11.01 -36.89 29.77
N ARG A 874 12.02 -37.05 28.92
CA ARG A 874 11.95 -36.65 27.49
C ARG A 874 11.16 -37.60 26.61
N ASP A 875 11.00 -38.85 27.04
CA ASP A 875 10.35 -39.91 26.25
C ASP A 875 8.86 -40.08 26.53
N ARG A 876 8.28 -39.24 27.40
CA ARG A 876 6.82 -39.26 27.65
C ARG A 876 6.11 -38.76 26.38
N ALA A 877 4.93 -39.28 26.11
CA ALA A 877 4.05 -38.77 25.05
C ALA A 877 2.62 -39.11 25.44
N SER A 878 1.75 -38.11 25.57
CA SER A 878 0.37 -38.33 26.02
C SER A 878 -0.49 -37.09 25.80
N ILE A 879 -1.81 -37.27 25.84
CA ILE A 879 -2.79 -36.18 25.77
C ILE A 879 -3.43 -36.05 27.15
N HIS A 880 -3.56 -34.83 27.65
CA HIS A 880 -4.23 -34.58 28.92
C HIS A 880 -5.74 -34.89 28.78
N MET A 881 -6.23 -35.88 29.53
CA MET A 881 -7.61 -36.38 29.41
C MET A 881 -8.70 -35.31 29.61
N PRO A 882 -8.58 -34.37 30.56
CA PRO A 882 -9.50 -33.23 30.64
C PRO A 882 -9.58 -32.39 29.37
N ALA A 883 -8.46 -32.13 28.67
CA ALA A 883 -8.48 -31.37 27.41
C ALA A 883 -9.25 -32.11 26.31
N LEU A 884 -9.03 -33.42 26.18
CA LEU A 884 -9.82 -34.24 25.26
C LEU A 884 -11.30 -34.25 25.64
N THR A 885 -11.61 -34.42 26.92
CA THR A 885 -13.00 -34.47 27.41
C THR A 885 -13.72 -33.14 27.18
N ASN A 886 -13.05 -32.01 27.44
CA ASN A 886 -13.58 -30.67 27.18
C ASN A 886 -13.85 -30.46 25.67
N ALA A 887 -12.92 -30.87 24.82
CA ALA A 887 -13.08 -30.79 23.37
C ALA A 887 -14.24 -31.64 22.85
N LEU A 888 -14.37 -32.88 23.35
CA LEU A 888 -15.46 -33.80 22.99
C LEU A 888 -16.81 -33.35 23.56
N GLY A 889 -16.82 -32.73 24.75
CA GLY A 889 -17.99 -32.07 25.34
C GLY A 889 -18.54 -30.99 24.43
N ARG A 890 -17.67 -30.11 23.92
CA ARG A 890 -18.06 -29.08 22.93
C ARG A 890 -18.64 -29.68 21.65
N LEU A 891 -18.14 -30.84 21.20
CA LEU A 891 -18.68 -31.56 20.05
C LEU A 891 -20.07 -32.13 20.33
N HIS A 892 -20.29 -32.65 21.54
CA HIS A 892 -21.57 -33.18 21.98
C HIS A 892 -22.65 -32.10 22.12
N ASP A 893 -22.30 -30.97 22.76
CA ASP A 893 -23.19 -29.83 22.99
C ASP A 893 -23.70 -29.18 21.68
N ALA A 894 -23.01 -29.42 20.58
CA ALA A 894 -23.38 -28.92 19.26
C ALA A 894 -24.58 -29.65 18.62
N ASN A 895 -25.23 -30.60 19.33
CA ASN A 895 -26.50 -31.24 18.93
C ASN A 895 -26.54 -31.74 17.47
N GLY A 896 -25.52 -32.47 17.02
CA GLY A 896 -25.46 -33.04 15.67
C GLY A 896 -25.10 -32.05 14.55
N LYS A 897 -24.72 -30.80 14.89
CA LYS A 897 -24.25 -29.78 13.91
C LYS A 897 -23.15 -30.30 12.98
N TYR A 898 -22.25 -31.13 13.50
CA TYR A 898 -21.09 -31.67 12.76
C TYR A 898 -21.36 -33.02 12.10
N ASP A 899 -22.63 -33.45 12.01
CA ASP A 899 -22.97 -34.70 11.36
C ASP A 899 -22.71 -34.61 9.85
N GLY A 900 -21.97 -35.61 9.36
CA GLY A 900 -21.52 -35.67 7.97
C GLY A 900 -20.44 -34.65 7.59
N TRP A 901 -19.78 -34.03 8.56
CA TRP A 901 -18.57 -33.22 8.34
C TRP A 901 -17.32 -34.11 8.33
N LEU A 902 -16.27 -33.62 7.65
CA LEU A 902 -14.93 -34.20 7.74
C LEU A 902 -14.27 -33.67 9.03
N LYS A 903 -13.99 -34.58 9.97
CA LYS A 903 -13.38 -34.29 11.26
C LYS A 903 -11.95 -34.82 11.27
N ILE A 904 -10.99 -33.92 11.43
CA ILE A 904 -9.56 -34.17 11.38
C ILE A 904 -8.97 -33.87 12.77
N ALA A 905 -8.32 -34.86 13.39
CA ALA A 905 -7.57 -34.66 14.61
C ALA A 905 -6.07 -34.44 14.29
N VAL A 906 -5.40 -33.57 15.04
CA VAL A 906 -3.99 -33.18 14.82
C VAL A 906 -3.24 -33.16 16.14
N TRP A 907 -2.07 -33.77 16.19
CA TRP A 907 -1.15 -33.75 17.34
C TRP A 907 0.28 -34.07 16.86
N HIS A 908 1.29 -34.11 17.73
CA HIS A 908 2.67 -34.33 17.30
C HIS A 908 3.15 -35.79 17.39
N HIS A 909 3.14 -36.38 18.57
CA HIS A 909 3.70 -37.72 18.80
C HIS A 909 2.83 -38.84 18.19
N PRO A 910 3.38 -39.98 17.77
CA PRO A 910 2.59 -41.05 17.20
C PRO A 910 1.79 -41.85 18.22
N VAL A 911 0.75 -42.54 17.75
CA VAL A 911 -0.03 -43.50 18.57
C VAL A 911 0.79 -44.78 18.80
N THR A 912 1.44 -45.30 17.75
CA THR A 912 2.25 -46.54 17.81
C THR A 912 3.75 -46.23 17.72
N GLY A 913 4.61 -46.82 18.57
CA GLY A 913 6.07 -46.62 18.49
C GLY A 913 6.86 -46.89 19.77
N ARG A 914 8.02 -46.23 19.96
CA ARG A 914 8.81 -46.31 21.22
C ARG A 914 8.37 -45.30 22.29
N GLN A 915 7.69 -44.23 21.88
CA GLN A 915 7.16 -43.17 22.74
C GLN A 915 5.64 -43.12 22.56
N MET A 916 4.98 -44.21 22.94
CA MET A 916 3.57 -44.47 22.65
C MET A 916 2.62 -43.62 23.50
N MET A 917 1.54 -43.19 22.85
CA MET A 917 0.34 -42.71 23.55
C MET A 917 -0.62 -43.88 23.82
N ASP A 918 -1.52 -43.71 24.79
CA ASP A 918 -2.53 -44.71 25.15
C ASP A 918 -3.56 -44.93 24.01
N ASP A 919 -3.91 -46.17 23.67
CA ASP A 919 -4.88 -46.44 22.58
C ASP A 919 -6.31 -45.98 22.94
N GLY A 920 -6.62 -45.83 24.23
CA GLY A 920 -7.97 -45.48 24.71
C GLY A 920 -8.51 -44.16 24.18
N PHE A 921 -7.66 -43.17 23.90
CA PHE A 921 -8.15 -41.89 23.35
C PHE A 921 -8.52 -41.99 21.86
N MET A 922 -7.88 -42.88 21.09
CA MET A 922 -8.22 -43.12 19.68
C MET A 922 -9.62 -43.72 19.56
N GLU A 923 -10.01 -44.59 20.49
CA GLU A 923 -11.37 -45.12 20.58
C GLU A 923 -12.38 -43.99 20.83
N LEU A 924 -12.09 -43.05 21.73
CA LEU A 924 -12.95 -41.90 22.00
C LEU A 924 -13.13 -41.04 20.74
N LEU A 925 -12.05 -40.72 20.03
CA LEU A 925 -12.13 -39.98 18.76
C LEU A 925 -12.97 -40.73 17.72
N ALA A 926 -12.80 -42.05 17.60
CA ALA A 926 -13.55 -42.86 16.65
C ALA A 926 -15.05 -42.89 16.99
N ILE A 927 -15.40 -42.98 18.28
CA ILE A 927 -16.80 -42.93 18.75
C ILE A 927 -17.47 -41.61 18.39
N HIS A 928 -16.74 -40.50 18.50
CA HIS A 928 -17.21 -39.16 18.14
C HIS A 928 -17.11 -38.86 16.62
N GLY A 929 -16.74 -39.85 15.81
CA GLY A 929 -16.83 -39.82 14.36
C GLY A 929 -15.70 -39.06 13.67
N PHE A 930 -14.51 -38.98 14.30
CA PHE A 930 -13.29 -38.55 13.60
C PHE A 930 -12.90 -39.56 12.53
N GLN A 931 -12.44 -39.08 11.36
CA GLN A 931 -12.09 -39.94 10.23
C GLN A 931 -10.60 -39.90 9.88
N VAL A 932 -9.91 -38.80 10.18
CA VAL A 932 -8.50 -38.61 9.84
C VAL A 932 -7.73 -38.08 11.04
N CYS A 933 -6.52 -38.58 11.23
CA CYS A 933 -5.52 -38.12 12.17
C CYS A 933 -4.28 -37.65 11.41
N LEU A 934 -3.74 -36.49 11.76
CA LEU A 934 -2.46 -35.98 11.27
C LEU A 934 -1.47 -35.92 12.44
N HIS A 935 -0.30 -36.54 12.30
CA HIS A 935 0.77 -36.44 13.31
C HIS A 935 2.18 -36.37 12.71
N GLY A 936 3.18 -36.14 13.56
CA GLY A 936 4.61 -36.02 13.23
C GLY A 936 5.50 -37.05 13.92
N HIS A 937 6.73 -36.64 14.23
CA HIS A 937 7.70 -37.28 15.16
C HIS A 937 8.30 -38.64 14.78
N ILE A 938 7.65 -39.45 13.93
CA ILE A 938 8.27 -40.70 13.43
C ILE A 938 9.40 -40.41 12.42
N HIS A 939 9.60 -39.15 12.03
CA HIS A 939 10.59 -38.70 11.04
C HIS A 939 10.46 -39.44 9.70
N GLN A 940 9.29 -40.05 9.45
CA GLN A 940 8.98 -40.86 8.28
C GLN A 940 7.49 -40.76 7.96
N ALA A 941 7.16 -40.56 6.68
CA ALA A 941 5.78 -40.63 6.22
C ALA A 941 5.20 -42.05 6.38
N ILE A 942 4.06 -42.16 7.09
CA ILE A 942 3.37 -43.41 7.45
C ILE A 942 1.89 -43.31 7.07
N GLU A 943 1.34 -44.44 6.62
CA GLU A 943 -0.10 -44.69 6.48
C GLU A 943 -0.45 -45.81 7.47
N ASP A 944 -1.38 -45.54 8.38
CA ASP A 944 -1.94 -46.55 9.28
C ASP A 944 -3.46 -46.37 9.41
N TYR A 945 -4.17 -47.39 9.89
CA TYR A 945 -5.63 -47.38 10.03
C TYR A 945 -6.07 -47.97 11.36
N HIS A 946 -6.62 -47.12 12.22
CA HIS A 946 -7.21 -47.53 13.49
C HIS A 946 -8.68 -47.90 13.30
N LYS A 947 -9.00 -49.20 13.31
CA LYS A 947 -10.37 -49.71 13.20
C LYS A 947 -11.00 -49.84 14.59
N HIS A 948 -12.13 -49.15 14.84
CA HIS A 948 -12.90 -49.31 16.08
C HIS A 948 -14.05 -50.32 15.92
N ASP A 949 -14.85 -50.19 14.85
CA ASP A 949 -15.87 -51.18 14.46
C ASP A 949 -16.07 -51.21 12.93
N ASP A 950 -17.06 -51.96 12.43
CA ASP A 950 -17.33 -52.07 10.99
C ASP A 950 -17.83 -50.78 10.33
N ARG A 951 -18.16 -49.75 11.11
CA ARG A 951 -18.68 -48.44 10.66
C ARG A 951 -17.78 -47.27 11.03
N ARG A 952 -16.89 -47.40 12.01
CA ARG A 952 -16.06 -46.34 12.58
C ARG A 952 -14.59 -46.73 12.60
N GLY A 953 -13.75 -45.88 12.01
CA GLY A 953 -12.29 -46.02 12.03
C GLY A 953 -11.62 -44.71 11.60
N ILE A 954 -10.34 -44.56 11.96
CA ILE A 954 -9.55 -43.36 11.73
C ILE A 954 -8.35 -43.71 10.86
N HIS A 955 -8.18 -42.98 9.75
CA HIS A 955 -6.96 -43.03 8.94
C HIS A 955 -5.88 -42.15 9.58
N VAL A 956 -4.71 -42.73 9.80
CA VAL A 956 -3.57 -42.07 10.44
C VAL A 956 -2.56 -41.68 9.36
N VAL A 957 -2.28 -40.39 9.25
CA VAL A 957 -1.33 -39.81 8.29
C VAL A 957 -0.17 -39.18 9.05
N GLY A 958 0.98 -39.85 9.03
CA GLY A 958 2.22 -39.32 9.58
C GLY A 958 2.93 -38.43 8.57
N ALA A 959 3.29 -37.21 8.96
CA ALA A 959 4.29 -36.41 8.26
C ALA A 959 5.69 -36.95 8.59
N GLY A 960 6.55 -37.01 7.58
CA GLY A 960 7.98 -37.16 7.83
C GLY A 960 8.64 -35.83 8.15
N THR A 961 9.96 -35.83 8.27
CA THR A 961 10.70 -34.65 8.72
C THR A 961 10.85 -33.58 7.65
N PHE A 962 10.34 -32.37 7.88
CA PHE A 962 10.45 -31.30 6.89
C PHE A 962 11.86 -30.67 6.84
N GLY A 963 12.40 -30.33 8.01
CA GLY A 963 13.58 -29.46 8.12
C GLY A 963 14.60 -29.83 9.19
N ALA A 964 14.38 -30.90 9.97
CA ALA A 964 15.26 -31.24 11.11
C ALA A 964 16.74 -31.36 10.74
N PRO A 965 17.66 -30.95 11.64
CA PRO A 965 19.09 -31.12 11.46
C PRO A 965 19.48 -32.60 11.34
N ALA A 966 20.63 -32.87 10.71
CA ALA A 966 21.10 -34.24 10.47
C ALA A 966 21.26 -35.10 11.75
N ARG A 967 21.39 -34.47 12.93
CA ARG A 967 21.46 -35.16 14.23
C ARG A 967 20.13 -35.78 14.66
N GLU A 968 19.03 -35.25 14.15
CA GLU A 968 17.66 -35.69 14.45
C GLU A 968 17.09 -36.56 13.33
N GLN A 969 17.65 -36.48 12.11
CA GLN A 969 17.24 -37.34 11.00
C GLN A 969 17.54 -38.82 11.26
N VAL A 970 16.58 -39.67 10.96
CA VAL A 970 16.79 -41.12 10.95
C VAL A 970 17.68 -41.48 9.74
N PRO A 971 18.84 -42.15 9.95
CA PRO A 971 19.74 -42.48 8.86
C PRO A 971 19.04 -43.25 7.73
N GLY A 972 19.10 -42.71 6.51
CA GLY A 972 18.49 -43.30 5.32
C GLY A 972 17.04 -42.89 5.05
N ILE A 973 16.42 -42.06 5.90
CA ILE A 973 15.11 -41.47 5.63
C ILE A 973 15.32 -40.03 5.12
N PRO A 974 14.79 -39.68 3.93
CA PRO A 974 14.92 -38.32 3.39
C PRO A 974 14.03 -37.34 4.16
N LEU A 975 14.25 -36.04 3.95
CA LEU A 975 13.30 -35.01 4.39
C LEU A 975 11.99 -35.17 3.60
N GLN A 976 10.85 -34.92 4.23
CA GLN A 976 9.51 -35.22 3.68
C GLN A 976 8.47 -34.16 4.03
N TYR A 977 7.42 -34.08 3.21
CA TYR A 977 6.17 -33.41 3.53
C TYR A 977 5.00 -34.04 2.79
N ASN A 978 3.78 -33.78 3.27
CA ASN A 978 2.56 -34.33 2.71
C ASN A 978 1.66 -33.23 2.12
N LEU A 979 1.07 -33.50 0.96
CA LEU A 979 -0.02 -32.72 0.39
C LEU A 979 -1.26 -33.60 0.28
N LEU A 980 -2.23 -33.35 1.14
CA LEU A 980 -3.52 -34.04 1.15
C LEU A 980 -4.47 -33.31 0.19
N THR A 981 -5.22 -34.07 -0.59
CA THR A 981 -6.22 -33.55 -1.52
C THR A 981 -7.53 -34.26 -1.25
N PHE A 982 -8.51 -33.52 -0.75
CA PHE A 982 -9.86 -34.00 -0.50
C PHE A 982 -10.77 -33.61 -1.66
N ASP A 983 -11.50 -34.58 -2.19
CA ASP A 983 -12.52 -34.38 -3.21
C ASP A 983 -13.91 -34.53 -2.57
N PRO A 984 -14.64 -33.42 -2.31
CA PRO A 984 -15.94 -33.46 -1.65
C PRO A 984 -17.04 -34.17 -2.45
N GLU A 985 -16.87 -34.34 -3.77
CA GLU A 985 -17.91 -34.93 -4.62
C GLU A 985 -18.00 -36.45 -4.45
N ASN A 986 -16.85 -37.12 -4.34
CA ASN A 986 -16.78 -38.57 -4.14
C ASN A 986 -16.37 -38.97 -2.71
N GLY A 987 -15.99 -38.00 -1.86
CA GLY A 987 -15.56 -38.24 -0.49
C GLY A 987 -14.20 -38.95 -0.40
N GLU A 988 -13.35 -38.83 -1.42
CA GLU A 988 -12.02 -39.46 -1.46
C GLU A 988 -10.93 -38.50 -0.98
N MET A 989 -10.05 -39.00 -0.10
CA MET A 989 -8.82 -38.31 0.31
C MET A 989 -7.64 -38.95 -0.40
N THR A 990 -6.79 -38.13 -1.03
CA THR A 990 -5.51 -38.56 -1.63
C THR A 990 -4.35 -37.90 -0.91
N VAL A 991 -3.39 -38.67 -0.42
CA VAL A 991 -2.17 -38.17 0.24
C VAL A 991 -0.99 -38.29 -0.72
N ASN A 992 -0.43 -37.15 -1.12
CA ASN A 992 0.79 -37.10 -1.94
C ASN A 992 2.00 -36.90 -1.04
N THR A 993 2.96 -37.82 -1.10
CA THR A 993 4.19 -37.74 -0.31
C THR A 993 5.35 -37.22 -1.14
N ARG A 994 6.09 -36.27 -0.58
CA ARG A 994 7.22 -35.62 -1.23
C ARG A 994 8.48 -35.87 -0.42
N LYS A 995 9.63 -35.96 -1.10
CA LYS A 995 10.93 -36.17 -0.47
C LYS A 995 12.03 -35.27 -0.99
N LYS A 996 13.03 -35.02 -0.16
CA LYS A 996 14.25 -34.29 -0.48
C LYS A 996 15.45 -34.97 0.20
N GLU A 997 16.43 -35.39 -0.61
CA GLU A 997 17.60 -36.17 -0.14
C GLU A 997 18.67 -35.31 0.56
N LYS A 998 18.71 -34.00 0.26
CA LYS A 998 19.71 -33.07 0.80
C LYS A 998 19.02 -31.77 1.24
N PRO A 999 19.41 -31.13 2.36
CA PRO A 999 18.78 -29.89 2.82
C PRO A 999 18.70 -28.78 1.75
N ASN A 1000 19.75 -28.61 0.95
CA ASN A 1000 19.81 -27.62 -0.15
C ASN A 1000 19.34 -28.16 -1.51
N GLY A 1001 18.79 -29.38 -1.55
CA GLY A 1001 18.29 -30.03 -2.77
C GLY A 1001 16.87 -29.60 -3.14
N ALA A 1002 16.38 -30.13 -4.27
CA ALA A 1002 15.00 -29.93 -4.69
C ALA A 1002 14.09 -31.05 -4.16
N TRP A 1003 12.85 -30.70 -3.83
CA TRP A 1003 11.80 -31.67 -3.54
C TRP A 1003 11.45 -32.51 -4.77
N SER A 1004 11.03 -33.75 -4.55
CA SER A 1004 10.66 -34.72 -5.58
C SER A 1004 9.57 -35.66 -5.08
N ALA A 1005 8.94 -36.41 -5.99
CA ALA A 1005 7.91 -37.37 -5.64
C ALA A 1005 8.51 -38.52 -4.81
N ASP A 1006 7.89 -38.88 -3.69
CA ASP A 1006 8.34 -39.99 -2.85
C ASP A 1006 7.57 -41.27 -3.17
N ALA A 1007 8.00 -41.97 -4.22
CA ALA A 1007 7.37 -43.21 -4.68
C ALA A 1007 7.66 -44.37 -3.71
N ARG A 1008 6.86 -44.49 -2.65
CA ARG A 1008 6.97 -45.55 -1.63
C ARG A 1008 5.73 -46.40 -1.43
N TRP A 1009 4.58 -45.97 -1.97
CA TRP A 1009 3.28 -46.60 -1.74
C TRP A 1009 2.91 -47.59 -2.84
N GLY A 1010 1.98 -48.52 -2.58
CA GLY A 1010 1.55 -49.51 -3.57
C GLY A 1010 2.45 -50.75 -3.66
N ASP A 1011 2.37 -51.47 -4.78
CA ASP A 1011 3.17 -52.70 -4.97
C ASP A 1011 4.65 -52.36 -5.19
N LYS A 1012 5.55 -53.24 -4.72
CA LYS A 1012 7.01 -53.13 -4.88
C LYS A 1012 7.43 -52.97 -6.34
N ASN A 1013 6.64 -53.51 -7.28
CA ASN A 1013 6.92 -53.43 -8.71
C ASN A 1013 6.41 -52.12 -9.37
N ASN A 1014 5.51 -51.39 -8.71
CA ASN A 1014 4.96 -50.13 -9.22
C ASN A 1014 4.72 -49.15 -8.07
N PRO A 1015 5.81 -48.67 -7.42
CA PRO A 1015 5.70 -47.75 -6.31
C PRO A 1015 5.12 -46.41 -6.77
N LYS A 1016 4.17 -45.89 -6.01
CA LYS A 1016 3.45 -44.64 -6.26
C LYS A 1016 3.84 -43.60 -5.23
N PRO A 1017 3.88 -42.31 -5.61
CA PRO A 1017 4.14 -41.22 -4.68
C PRO A 1017 2.89 -40.73 -3.94
N TRP A 1018 1.84 -41.54 -3.93
CA TRP A 1018 0.56 -41.22 -3.32
C TRP A 1018 -0.20 -42.50 -2.97
N TYR A 1019 -1.14 -42.36 -2.03
CA TYR A 1019 -2.19 -43.34 -1.72
C TYR A 1019 -3.53 -42.60 -1.52
N SER A 1020 -4.64 -43.32 -1.62
CA SER A 1020 -5.98 -42.74 -1.42
C SER A 1020 -6.87 -43.63 -0.57
N PHE A 1021 -7.79 -43.00 0.15
CA PHE A 1021 -8.75 -43.69 1.00
C PHE A 1021 -10.10 -42.93 1.05
N PRO A 1022 -11.23 -43.63 1.20
CA PRO A 1022 -12.54 -43.00 1.34
C PRO A 1022 -12.73 -42.40 2.73
N VAL A 1023 -13.26 -41.18 2.80
CA VAL A 1023 -13.68 -40.53 4.04
C VAL A 1023 -15.11 -40.95 4.35
N ALA A 1024 -15.25 -42.00 5.17
CA ALA A 1024 -16.54 -42.54 5.54
C ALA A 1024 -17.42 -41.51 6.27
N GLY A 1025 -18.69 -41.41 5.87
CA GLY A 1025 -19.70 -40.61 6.56
C GLY A 1025 -19.78 -39.14 6.14
N PHE A 1026 -18.86 -38.60 5.33
CA PHE A 1026 -19.00 -37.27 4.76
C PHE A 1026 -20.24 -37.19 3.84
N ARG A 1027 -21.04 -36.14 3.98
CA ARG A 1027 -22.19 -35.90 3.09
C ARG A 1027 -21.94 -34.62 2.31
N GLY A 1028 -21.63 -34.74 1.02
CA GLY A 1028 -21.51 -33.59 0.11
C GLY A 1028 -22.80 -32.78 0.07
N SER A 1029 -22.71 -31.49 -0.29
CA SER A 1029 -23.87 -30.64 -0.50
C SER A 1029 -24.64 -31.07 -1.75
N ALA A 1030 -25.55 -32.03 -1.61
CA ALA A 1030 -26.66 -32.15 -2.54
C ALA A 1030 -27.69 -31.08 -2.16
N GLU A 1031 -27.80 -30.05 -3.01
CA GLU A 1031 -28.91 -29.10 -3.20
C GLU A 1031 -29.79 -28.72 -1.97
N GLY A 1032 -29.78 -27.42 -1.61
CA GLY A 1032 -30.94 -26.74 -1.02
C GLY A 1032 -30.74 -26.07 0.34
N ALA A 1033 -30.32 -24.79 0.32
CA ALA A 1033 -30.82 -23.74 1.20
C ALA A 1033 -30.68 -22.39 0.46
#